data_AF-A0A2V6QR51-F1
#
_entry.id   AF-A0A2V6QR51-F1
#
_cell.length_a   1.000
_cell.length_b   1.000
_cell.length_c   1.000
_cell.angle_alpha   90.00
_cell.angle_beta   90.00
_cell.angle_gamma   90.00
#
_symmetry.space_group_name_H-M   'P 1'
#
loop_
_entity.id
_entity.type
_entity.pdbx_description
1 polymer ?
#
loop_
_entity_poly.entity_id
_entity_poly.type
_entity_poly.pdbx_seq_one_letter_code
_entity_poly.pdbx_strand_id
1 'polypeptide(L)'
;MDAAGRPLRRHGERRPPPARAGRLRRRRAAPAALARPALSRPGLRAQPRARRRRAGRGGRDLPRAPSRDVRSRRPERDDRAGECAAERLRARRQAGGRAAPRAARLDGDRADRAPPRLVRRRGARLPRVGARAAARERRARGAGHRRGVRRHHRGAAGLEWRHGPARQPEARAAVIDPITLEVIRETLVSCVREMRVTLVRTAYSSILYEGEDFSCVLMDGEAQIVAMSKGQDHPLHIVPIGWSMKAVRETFGDDIHPGDMFLHNDPYTGGTHLNDVALIYPLFADGRMFIFPVVRAHWGDVGGMSPGSLSGGATEIFQEGVRIPPIRIVDRGRPNEAALELIFANMRGPRERRGDFQAMVGTCRKAAERVDGLAVKYGAVTVRAAVAELMDRAEGRMRRAIAALPDGEYVYEAHLESGRERLEPLTVRARVAIAGEAITVDLTGTSPQTAGPTNVGPAMAPTGAFTIIKAFLDPGSDVNSGAFRPLTVITPRGTIVNADPPAPCGGMVEVKYCVETAVMGALAQALDGRVAGDLKGGGNHCYVGGPDPRHPGETFIFYEYPAGGTGGFDGGDGSNTVRAWTESDMTTLQPIEAIEQRYPVRVEATSLREDSGGPGRWRGGLGLTRAVRILTPHTRLSVLAEKAVLPPFGVCGGAAGATNRFYLTRAGREIAPSPLPGKVSAFPIERDDVLMMESSGGGGFGDPLARDPALVAADLAEGYVTPAAAASIYGVVLANGAIDAAATMTRRQALAGARRRVRVTAAAGLDTERGRAVRLDAATATALGVAAGGVVELVNPRGAPLRAWVDAVLAGDGRGAELAPVALRMLDVVDGGEVEIRAVHSGALG
;
A
#
# COMPACT_ATOMS: atom_id res chain seq x y z
N MET A 1 -37.59 -15.37 -47.05
CA MET A 1 -38.47 -16.35 -47.70
C MET A 1 -38.78 -17.43 -46.68
N ASP A 2 -39.91 -17.56 -46.02
CA ASP A 2 -41.09 -16.74 -45.69
C ASP A 2 -41.72 -17.50 -44.49
N ALA A 3 -41.97 -16.87 -43.34
CA ALA A 3 -43.27 -16.33 -42.90
C ALA A 3 -44.42 -17.38 -42.91
N ALA A 4 -45.31 -17.55 -41.92
CA ALA A 4 -45.59 -16.92 -40.62
C ALA A 4 -46.70 -17.76 -39.93
N GLY A 5 -46.94 -17.56 -38.62
CA GLY A 5 -48.19 -18.00 -37.98
C GLY A 5 -48.17 -18.15 -36.45
N ARG A 6 -48.45 -17.06 -35.72
CA ARG A 6 -48.80 -16.99 -34.28
C ARG A 6 -50.32 -17.25 -34.11
N PRO A 7 -50.89 -17.64 -32.93
CA PRO A 7 -51.02 -16.69 -31.80
C PRO A 7 -51.15 -17.20 -30.34
N LEU A 8 -50.88 -16.24 -29.43
CA LEU A 8 -51.53 -15.88 -28.14
C LEU A 8 -51.45 -16.72 -26.84
N ARG A 9 -51.27 -15.94 -25.77
CA ARG A 9 -51.14 -16.25 -24.32
C ARG A 9 -52.51 -16.27 -23.61
N ARG A 10 -52.61 -17.02 -22.50
CA ARG A 10 -52.89 -16.55 -21.10
C ARG A 10 -53.56 -17.65 -20.28
N HIS A 11 -53.04 -17.93 -19.08
CA HIS A 11 -53.84 -18.21 -17.87
C HIS A 11 -53.07 -17.79 -16.62
N GLY A 12 -53.72 -16.99 -15.77
CA GLY A 12 -53.42 -16.81 -14.34
C GLY A 12 -53.91 -18.03 -13.55
N GLU A 13 -53.93 -18.09 -12.22
CA GLU A 13 -54.04 -17.05 -11.19
C GLU A 13 -53.54 -17.58 -9.84
N ARG A 14 -53.33 -16.64 -8.92
CA ARG A 14 -53.05 -16.78 -7.50
C ARG A 14 -54.30 -17.22 -6.72
N ARG A 15 -54.15 -17.84 -5.54
CA ARG A 15 -54.96 -17.47 -4.36
C ARG A 15 -54.33 -17.84 -3.00
N PRO A 16 -54.63 -17.08 -1.90
CA PRO A 16 -54.09 -17.20 -0.53
C PRO A 16 -55.22 -17.65 0.48
N PRO A 17 -55.27 -17.27 1.78
CA PRO A 17 -54.51 -17.73 2.96
C PRO A 17 -55.45 -18.25 4.12
N PRO A 18 -55.23 -18.04 5.46
CA PRO A 18 -55.19 -19.12 6.46
C PRO A 18 -56.28 -19.08 7.57
N ALA A 19 -56.33 -20.10 8.45
CA ALA A 19 -57.15 -20.09 9.67
C ALA A 19 -56.47 -20.75 10.90
N ARG A 20 -56.93 -20.34 12.08
CA ARG A 20 -56.27 -20.34 13.41
C ARG A 20 -56.69 -21.49 14.35
N ALA A 21 -55.79 -21.74 15.31
CA ALA A 21 -55.95 -21.98 16.76
C ALA A 21 -56.55 -23.29 17.32
N GLY A 22 -55.80 -23.88 18.25
CA GLY A 22 -56.26 -24.82 19.28
C GLY A 22 -55.24 -24.96 20.42
N ARG A 23 -55.65 -24.64 21.65
CA ARG A 23 -54.88 -24.68 22.92
C ARG A 23 -54.69 -26.10 23.44
N LEU A 24 -53.65 -26.35 24.25
CA LEU A 24 -53.73 -27.21 25.46
C LEU A 24 -52.58 -26.94 26.46
N ARG A 25 -52.95 -26.89 27.75
CA ARG A 25 -52.12 -26.76 28.98
C ARG A 25 -51.42 -28.11 29.27
N ARG A 26 -50.26 -28.24 29.95
CA ARG A 26 -49.96 -28.22 31.42
C ARG A 26 -48.69 -29.13 31.54
N ARG A 27 -47.60 -28.84 32.25
CA ARG A 27 -47.38 -29.05 33.70
C ARG A 27 -45.91 -28.73 34.07
N ARG A 28 -45.73 -28.33 35.34
CA ARG A 28 -44.50 -28.06 36.09
C ARG A 28 -43.55 -29.27 36.20
N ALA A 29 -42.25 -29.02 36.31
CA ALA A 29 -41.38 -29.60 37.34
C ALA A 29 -40.05 -28.81 37.45
N ALA A 30 -39.77 -28.25 38.62
CA ALA A 30 -38.40 -28.11 39.15
C ALA A 30 -38.02 -29.45 39.81
N PRO A 31 -36.72 -29.76 40.02
CA PRO A 31 -36.15 -29.41 41.34
C PRO A 31 -34.63 -29.16 41.39
N ALA A 32 -34.25 -28.64 42.56
CA ALA A 32 -33.04 -28.93 43.36
C ALA A 32 -31.69 -28.26 43.03
N ALA A 33 -31.30 -27.43 44.00
CA ALA A 33 -29.93 -27.08 44.33
C ALA A 33 -29.13 -28.29 44.85
N LEU A 34 -27.81 -28.29 44.64
CA LEU A 34 -26.78 -28.51 45.67
C LEU A 34 -25.35 -28.46 45.09
N ALA A 35 -24.46 -27.97 45.95
CA ALA A 35 -23.03 -28.27 46.07
C ALA A 35 -22.00 -27.64 45.09
N ARG A 36 -21.18 -26.77 45.72
CA ARG A 36 -19.80 -26.41 45.34
C ARG A 36 -18.92 -27.64 45.15
N PRO A 37 -17.80 -27.48 44.42
CA PRO A 37 -16.50 -27.61 45.10
C PRO A 37 -15.52 -26.47 44.76
N ALA A 38 -14.65 -26.21 45.74
CA ALA A 38 -13.50 -25.31 45.65
C ALA A 38 -12.22 -26.10 45.28
N LEU A 39 -11.15 -25.35 44.97
CA LEU A 39 -9.74 -25.73 44.72
C LEU A 39 -9.45 -26.09 43.25
N SER A 40 -8.40 -25.63 42.58
CA SER A 40 -7.11 -25.06 43.02
C SER A 40 -6.42 -24.32 41.86
N ARG A 41 -5.85 -23.14 42.12
CA ARG A 41 -4.87 -22.45 41.25
C ARG A 41 -3.45 -22.74 41.76
N PRO A 42 -2.45 -23.00 40.90
CA PRO A 42 -1.04 -22.90 41.27
C PRO A 42 -0.55 -21.45 41.15
N GLY A 43 0.23 -21.03 42.14
CA GLY A 43 0.68 -19.66 42.34
C GLY A 43 1.96 -19.27 41.58
N LEU A 44 2.19 -17.97 41.52
CA LEU A 44 3.48 -17.36 41.24
C LEU A 44 3.84 -16.41 42.38
N ARG A 45 5.04 -16.64 42.91
CA ARG A 45 5.67 -15.98 44.06
C ARG A 45 5.99 -14.52 43.72
N ALA A 46 5.63 -13.62 44.62
CA ALA A 46 6.25 -12.29 44.72
C ALA A 46 6.84 -12.14 46.13
N GLN A 47 8.15 -11.91 46.22
CA GLN A 47 8.81 -11.49 47.46
C GLN A 47 8.90 -9.95 47.53
N PRO A 48 8.97 -9.38 48.75
CA PRO A 48 8.56 -8.00 49.01
C PRO A 48 9.73 -7.01 49.03
N ARG A 49 9.48 -5.76 48.63
CA ARG A 49 10.37 -4.62 48.90
C ARG A 49 9.85 -3.76 50.06
N ALA A 50 10.84 -3.34 50.84
CA ALA A 50 10.78 -2.76 52.18
C ALA A 50 9.97 -1.46 52.32
N ARG A 51 9.35 -1.33 53.50
CA ARG A 51 8.89 -0.08 54.12
C ARG A 51 10.08 0.73 54.63
N ARG A 52 10.06 2.05 54.42
CA ARG A 52 10.63 3.03 55.37
C ARG A 52 9.66 4.19 55.60
N ARG A 53 9.61 4.57 56.88
CA ARG A 53 8.70 5.51 57.57
C ARG A 53 9.06 6.99 57.34
N ARG A 54 8.06 7.87 57.41
CA ARG A 54 7.96 9.13 58.22
C ARG A 54 6.55 9.71 57.97
N ALA A 55 5.62 9.71 58.95
CA ALA A 55 5.40 10.70 60.02
C ALA A 55 5.32 12.16 59.49
N GLY A 56 4.28 12.96 59.69
CA GLY A 56 2.98 12.83 60.37
C GLY A 56 2.23 14.20 60.40
N ARG A 57 0.98 14.18 60.89
CA ARG A 57 0.11 15.30 61.35
C ARG A 57 -0.34 16.31 60.26
N GLY A 58 -1.57 16.83 60.19
CA GLY A 58 -2.83 16.74 60.94
C GLY A 58 -3.90 17.41 60.04
N GLY A 59 -5.17 17.02 60.06
CA GLY A 59 -6.16 17.67 60.91
C GLY A 59 -7.25 18.36 60.09
N ARG A 60 -8.38 17.66 59.93
CA ARG A 60 -9.78 18.12 59.99
C ARG A 60 -10.38 19.15 58.99
N ASP A 61 -11.47 18.66 58.40
CA ASP A 61 -12.81 19.27 58.26
C ASP A 61 -13.14 20.18 57.05
N LEU A 62 -14.01 19.60 56.20
CA LEU A 62 -14.95 20.23 55.26
C LEU A 62 -15.97 21.11 56.04
N PRO A 63 -16.66 22.11 55.41
CA PRO A 63 -17.91 21.77 54.72
C PRO A 63 -18.35 22.65 53.52
N ARG A 64 -19.02 21.97 52.59
CA ARG A 64 -20.29 22.28 51.86
C ARG A 64 -20.49 23.61 51.08
N ALA A 65 -21.01 23.38 49.86
CA ALA A 65 -21.59 24.31 48.88
C ALA A 65 -22.87 25.02 49.39
N PRO A 66 -23.51 25.93 48.61
CA PRO A 66 -24.43 25.47 47.55
C PRO A 66 -24.57 26.37 46.29
N SER A 67 -25.34 25.81 45.36
CA SER A 67 -25.78 26.24 44.04
C SER A 67 -26.90 27.30 44.00
N ARG A 68 -27.00 28.01 42.87
CA ARG A 68 -28.19 28.29 42.00
C ARG A 68 -27.87 29.54 41.13
N ASP A 69 -28.04 29.63 39.81
CA ASP A 69 -29.09 29.33 38.82
C ASP A 69 -29.73 30.63 38.26
N VAL A 70 -29.76 30.72 36.91
CA VAL A 70 -30.74 31.44 36.05
C VAL A 70 -30.58 32.94 35.64
N ARG A 71 -30.53 33.12 34.30
CA ARG A 71 -31.13 34.15 33.37
C ARG A 71 -30.39 35.43 32.91
N SER A 72 -30.11 35.41 31.60
CA SER A 72 -30.51 36.36 30.52
C SER A 72 -30.29 37.88 30.67
N ARG A 73 -29.55 38.48 29.72
CA ARG A 73 -30.02 39.48 28.72
C ARG A 73 -28.83 40.07 27.92
N ARG A 74 -29.06 40.38 26.63
CA ARG A 74 -28.20 41.21 25.74
C ARG A 74 -28.12 42.67 26.26
N PRO A 75 -27.11 43.45 25.85
CA PRO A 75 -27.23 44.38 24.70
C PRO A 75 -26.00 44.30 23.77
N GLU A 76 -26.10 44.45 22.44
CA GLU A 76 -26.23 45.69 21.64
C GLU A 76 -24.99 46.60 21.59
N ARG A 77 -24.76 47.11 20.37
CA ARG A 77 -23.58 47.78 19.81
C ARG A 77 -23.24 49.09 20.53
N ASP A 78 -21.96 49.45 20.55
CA ASP A 78 -21.58 50.81 20.18
C ASP A 78 -20.15 50.90 19.61
N ASP A 79 -20.00 51.81 18.65
CA ASP A 79 -18.80 52.13 17.90
C ASP A 79 -17.80 52.94 18.75
N ARG A 80 -16.49 52.76 18.50
CA ARG A 80 -15.50 53.81 18.17
C ARG A 80 -14.06 53.44 18.55
N ALA A 81 -13.20 53.62 17.54
CA ALA A 81 -11.86 54.20 17.56
C ALA A 81 -10.79 53.64 18.53
N GLY A 82 -9.68 53.20 17.94
CA GLY A 82 -8.43 52.93 18.64
C GLY A 82 -7.26 52.83 17.66
N GLU A 83 -6.77 53.98 17.21
CA GLU A 83 -5.45 54.11 16.60
C GLU A 83 -4.34 53.74 17.59
N CYS A 84 -3.27 53.17 17.03
CA CYS A 84 -1.87 53.27 17.47
C CYS A 84 -1.46 52.57 18.78
N ALA A 85 -0.74 51.44 18.63
CA ALA A 85 0.40 51.11 19.49
C ALA A 85 1.28 50.02 18.84
N ALA A 86 2.04 50.40 17.81
CA ALA A 86 3.21 49.66 17.37
C ALA A 86 4.44 50.30 17.99
N GLU A 87 4.85 49.85 19.18
CA GLU A 87 6.21 50.02 19.72
C GLU A 87 6.28 49.42 21.12
N ARG A 88 6.93 48.25 21.25
CA ARG A 88 7.64 47.75 22.44
C ARG A 88 8.04 46.29 22.19
N LEU A 89 9.28 46.09 21.75
CA LEU A 89 10.15 44.96 22.15
C LEU A 89 11.47 44.99 21.36
N ARG A 90 12.28 46.02 21.65
CA ARG A 90 13.74 45.99 21.43
C ARG A 90 14.40 46.68 22.61
N ALA A 91 14.84 45.90 23.60
CA ALA A 91 15.98 46.20 24.47
C ALA A 91 16.08 45.14 25.56
N ARG A 92 17.13 44.32 25.50
CA ARG A 92 17.98 43.91 26.64
C ARG A 92 18.97 42.84 26.18
N ARG A 93 20.12 43.32 25.71
CA ARG A 93 21.38 42.57 25.68
C ARG A 93 22.30 43.17 26.74
N GLN A 94 23.08 42.28 27.36
CA GLN A 94 24.22 42.46 28.27
C GLN A 94 23.90 42.57 29.78
N ALA A 95 24.24 41.51 30.53
CA ALA A 95 25.34 41.50 31.51
C ALA A 95 25.44 40.12 32.23
N GLY A 96 26.66 39.54 32.25
CA GLY A 96 27.22 38.56 33.21
C GLY A 96 26.52 37.20 33.39
N GLY A 97 27.16 36.03 33.50
CA GLY A 97 28.56 35.67 33.73
C GLY A 97 28.62 34.50 34.73
N ARG A 98 29.39 33.43 34.39
CA ARG A 98 29.89 32.31 35.24
C ARG A 98 28.86 31.22 35.63
N ALA A 99 29.15 29.92 35.68
CA ALA A 99 30.31 29.08 35.37
C ALA A 99 29.85 27.59 35.35
N ALA A 100 30.47 26.76 34.50
CA ALA A 100 30.58 25.30 34.69
C ALA A 100 31.87 24.78 34.01
N PRO A 101 32.55 23.74 34.54
CA PRO A 101 33.97 23.52 34.32
C PRO A 101 34.32 22.53 33.19
N ARG A 102 35.53 22.72 32.65
CA ARG A 102 36.38 21.78 31.86
C ARG A 102 36.73 20.55 32.72
N ALA A 103 37.24 19.40 32.27
CA ALA A 103 38.00 18.96 31.09
C ALA A 103 37.82 17.42 30.93
N ALA A 104 38.09 16.78 29.80
CA ALA A 104 39.44 16.37 29.45
C ALA A 104 39.59 16.13 27.93
N ARG A 105 40.71 16.62 27.40
CA ARG A 105 41.24 16.35 26.06
C ARG A 105 42.08 15.09 26.10
N LEU A 106 42.07 14.32 25.01
CA LEU A 106 43.23 13.57 24.55
C LEU A 106 43.44 13.91 23.07
N ASP A 107 44.68 14.27 22.76
CA ASP A 107 45.25 14.53 21.44
C ASP A 107 45.30 13.26 20.57
N GLY A 108 45.37 13.44 19.25
CA GLY A 108 45.72 12.35 18.33
C GLY A 108 45.44 12.64 16.85
N ASP A 109 46.39 13.30 16.20
CA ASP A 109 46.77 13.27 14.77
C ASP A 109 45.72 13.17 13.65
N ARG A 110 45.75 14.22 12.82
CA ARG A 110 45.25 14.26 11.44
C ARG A 110 46.19 13.48 10.52
N ALA A 111 45.65 12.54 9.76
CA ALA A 111 46.21 12.11 8.49
C ALA A 111 45.10 11.73 7.51
N ASP A 112 45.10 12.40 6.35
CA ASP A 112 44.29 12.12 5.18
C ASP A 112 44.30 10.64 4.80
N ARG A 113 43.11 10.06 4.54
CA ARG A 113 42.98 8.79 3.80
C ARG A 113 41.94 8.90 2.71
N ALA A 114 42.46 8.92 1.49
CA ALA A 114 41.77 8.69 0.23
C ALA A 114 41.14 7.28 0.16
N PRO A 115 40.12 7.07 -0.70
CA PRO A 115 39.48 5.76 -0.89
C PRO A 115 40.40 4.77 -1.65
N PRO A 116 40.21 3.45 -1.47
CA PRO A 116 41.11 2.45 -2.04
C PRO A 116 40.98 2.34 -3.57
N ARG A 117 42.14 2.37 -4.23
CA ARG A 117 42.31 2.18 -5.67
C ARG A 117 42.07 0.71 -6.05
N LEU A 118 41.20 0.48 -7.02
CA LEU A 118 41.08 -0.80 -7.74
C LEU A 118 42.40 -1.12 -8.46
N VAL A 119 42.90 -2.33 -8.25
CA VAL A 119 44.06 -2.90 -8.94
C VAL A 119 43.66 -3.25 -10.39
N ARG A 120 44.19 -2.50 -11.35
CA ARG A 120 44.18 -2.87 -12.78
C ARG A 120 45.18 -4.02 -13.02
N ARG A 121 44.70 -5.19 -13.42
CA ARG A 121 45.53 -6.19 -14.11
C ARG A 121 45.58 -5.87 -15.62
N ARG A 122 46.80 -5.78 -16.16
CA ARG A 122 47.12 -5.72 -17.60
C ARG A 122 47.48 -7.11 -18.11
N GLY A 123 47.12 -7.39 -19.37
CA GLY A 123 47.55 -8.53 -20.19
C GLY A 123 46.31 -9.23 -20.79
N ALA A 124 46.13 -9.45 -22.10
CA ALA A 124 47.04 -9.40 -23.23
C ALA A 124 46.28 -9.04 -24.53
N ARG A 125 47.03 -8.61 -25.55
CA ARG A 125 46.56 -8.30 -26.91
C ARG A 125 46.56 -9.55 -27.81
N LEU A 126 45.75 -9.45 -28.88
CA LEU A 126 45.82 -10.05 -30.23
C LEU A 126 44.84 -11.21 -30.53
N PRO A 127 44.43 -11.42 -31.81
CA PRO A 127 44.25 -10.47 -32.91
C PRO A 127 42.91 -10.60 -33.67
N ARG A 128 42.68 -9.62 -34.56
CA ARG A 128 41.64 -9.54 -35.57
C ARG A 128 41.68 -10.74 -36.53
N VAL A 129 40.50 -11.23 -36.91
CA VAL A 129 40.25 -11.89 -38.20
C VAL A 129 39.03 -11.23 -38.84
N GLY A 130 39.15 -10.84 -40.11
CA GLY A 130 38.06 -10.27 -40.89
C GLY A 130 37.69 -11.16 -42.08
N ALA A 131 36.47 -10.98 -42.59
CA ALA A 131 36.01 -11.18 -43.97
C ALA A 131 34.52 -10.77 -43.99
N ARG A 132 34.12 -9.69 -44.67
CA ARG A 132 33.81 -9.52 -46.10
C ARG A 132 32.59 -10.29 -46.62
N ALA A 133 31.66 -9.49 -47.16
CA ALA A 133 30.77 -9.73 -48.32
C ALA A 133 29.68 -10.81 -48.14
N ALA A 134 28.51 -10.77 -48.79
CA ALA A 134 27.76 -9.80 -49.59
C ALA A 134 26.39 -10.48 -49.86
N ALA A 135 25.32 -9.72 -50.07
CA ALA A 135 24.39 -9.91 -51.20
C ALA A 135 23.15 -9.01 -51.04
N ARG A 136 22.90 -8.23 -52.08
CA ARG A 136 21.68 -7.49 -52.38
C ARG A 136 20.72 -8.40 -53.15
N GLU A 137 19.41 -8.15 -53.03
CA GLU A 137 18.43 -8.06 -54.14
C GLU A 137 17.07 -7.61 -53.57
N ARG A 138 16.62 -6.37 -53.81
CA ARG A 138 15.79 -5.84 -54.93
C ARG A 138 14.30 -6.23 -54.91
N ARG A 139 13.51 -5.23 -54.45
CA ARG A 139 12.20 -4.72 -54.90
C ARG A 139 11.36 -5.54 -55.91
N ALA A 140 10.05 -5.59 -55.64
CA ALA A 140 9.01 -5.32 -56.64
C ALA A 140 7.79 -4.62 -56.01
N ARG A 141 7.24 -3.64 -56.75
CA ARG A 141 6.01 -2.87 -56.44
C ARG A 141 4.81 -3.60 -57.03
N GLY A 142 3.63 -3.43 -56.43
CA GLY A 142 2.34 -3.73 -57.05
C GLY A 142 1.20 -3.00 -56.35
N ALA A 143 0.56 -2.07 -57.05
CA ALA A 143 -0.64 -1.36 -56.62
C ALA A 143 -1.90 -2.16 -56.97
N GLY A 144 -2.95 -2.05 -56.16
CA GLY A 144 -4.27 -2.60 -56.48
C GLY A 144 -5.34 -2.19 -55.47
N HIS A 145 -6.21 -1.25 -55.86
CA HIS A 145 -7.48 -0.93 -55.21
C HIS A 145 -8.45 -2.13 -55.28
N ARG A 146 -9.08 -2.51 -54.14
CA ARG A 146 -10.47 -2.98 -54.10
C ARG A 146 -11.14 -2.65 -52.76
N ARG A 147 -12.33 -2.04 -52.85
CA ARG A 147 -13.32 -1.89 -51.77
C ARG A 147 -13.80 -3.28 -51.30
N GLY A 148 -13.95 -3.45 -50.00
CA GLY A 148 -14.58 -4.64 -49.40
C GLY A 148 -14.89 -4.41 -47.92
N VAL A 149 -16.17 -4.28 -47.61
CA VAL A 149 -16.72 -4.27 -46.24
C VAL A 149 -16.57 -5.67 -45.65
N ARG A 150 -15.85 -5.82 -44.52
CA ARG A 150 -16.00 -6.94 -43.58
C ARG A 150 -15.68 -6.54 -42.14
N ARG A 151 -16.62 -6.85 -41.24
CA ARG A 151 -16.43 -6.96 -39.78
C ARG A 151 -15.27 -7.92 -39.49
N HIS A 152 -14.38 -7.55 -38.56
CA HIS A 152 -13.55 -8.53 -37.84
C HIS A 152 -13.22 -8.07 -36.42
N HIS A 153 -13.07 -9.11 -35.59
CA HIS A 153 -12.84 -9.14 -34.16
C HIS A 153 -11.54 -8.47 -33.70
N ARG A 154 -11.62 -7.94 -32.46
CA ARG A 154 -10.61 -7.77 -31.42
C ARG A 154 -9.16 -8.15 -31.78
N GLY A 155 -8.29 -7.13 -31.82
CA GLY A 155 -6.85 -7.25 -31.58
C GLY A 155 -6.49 -6.46 -30.31
N ALA A 156 -5.58 -7.01 -29.51
CA ALA A 156 -5.12 -6.45 -28.24
C ALA A 156 -4.71 -4.97 -28.36
N ALA A 157 -5.53 -4.08 -27.80
CA ALA A 157 -5.13 -2.70 -27.58
C ALA A 157 -4.35 -2.62 -26.27
N GLY A 158 -3.05 -2.90 -26.34
CA GLY A 158 -2.12 -2.37 -25.36
C GLY A 158 -2.18 -0.85 -25.44
N LEU A 159 -2.59 -0.20 -24.36
CA LEU A 159 -2.45 1.25 -24.23
C LEU A 159 -0.97 1.53 -23.99
N GLU A 160 -0.19 1.60 -25.07
CA GLU A 160 1.14 2.19 -25.02
C GLU A 160 0.97 3.65 -24.56
N TRP A 161 1.53 4.00 -23.42
CA TRP A 161 1.84 5.39 -23.13
C TRP A 161 3.02 5.80 -24.00
N ARG A 162 2.77 5.98 -25.30
CA ARG A 162 3.68 6.77 -26.12
C ARG A 162 3.50 8.20 -25.67
N HIS A 163 4.50 8.73 -25.00
CA HIS A 163 4.74 10.17 -25.09
C HIS A 163 4.58 10.59 -26.54
N GLY A 164 3.83 11.67 -26.76
CA GLY A 164 3.73 12.27 -28.09
C GLY A 164 5.13 12.43 -28.70
N PRO A 165 5.24 12.45 -30.04
CA PRO A 165 6.52 12.51 -30.72
C PRO A 165 7.42 13.58 -30.10
N ALA A 166 8.71 13.26 -29.93
CA ALA A 166 9.73 14.18 -29.46
C ALA A 166 9.49 15.55 -30.11
N ARG A 167 9.27 16.58 -29.28
CA ARG A 167 9.03 17.95 -29.75
C ARG A 167 10.05 18.29 -30.82
N GLN A 168 9.57 18.77 -31.97
CA GLN A 168 10.47 19.45 -32.91
C GLN A 168 11.17 20.57 -32.14
N PRO A 169 12.47 20.81 -32.37
CA PRO A 169 13.22 21.82 -31.64
C PRO A 169 12.76 23.21 -32.08
N GLU A 170 11.66 23.69 -31.52
CA GLU A 170 11.32 25.10 -31.56
C GLU A 170 12.33 25.87 -30.70
N ALA A 171 12.80 26.98 -31.26
CA ALA A 171 13.76 27.96 -30.76
C ALA A 171 14.34 27.70 -29.35
N ARG A 172 15.69 27.53 -29.28
CA ARG A 172 16.49 27.46 -28.04
C ARG A 172 15.83 28.29 -26.93
N ALA A 173 15.22 27.60 -25.97
CA ALA A 173 14.66 28.21 -24.79
C ALA A 173 15.72 29.15 -24.18
N ALA A 174 15.32 30.36 -23.83
CA ALA A 174 16.19 31.26 -23.07
C ALA A 174 16.76 30.48 -21.89
N VAL A 175 18.09 30.43 -21.78
CA VAL A 175 18.76 29.69 -20.71
C VAL A 175 18.31 30.32 -19.39
N ILE A 176 17.40 29.64 -18.69
CA ILE A 176 16.96 30.07 -17.36
C ILE A 176 18.17 29.91 -16.45
N ASP A 177 18.56 30.99 -15.78
CA ASP A 177 19.68 30.91 -14.88
C ASP A 177 19.37 29.93 -13.73
N PRO A 178 20.37 29.21 -13.22
CA PRO A 178 20.13 28.20 -12.19
C PRO A 178 19.45 28.76 -10.93
N ILE A 179 19.67 30.02 -10.56
CA ILE A 179 19.09 30.59 -9.34
C ILE A 179 17.58 30.76 -9.53
N THR A 180 17.15 31.36 -10.65
CA THR A 180 15.72 31.51 -10.96
C THR A 180 15.01 30.17 -11.06
N LEU A 181 15.64 29.18 -11.71
CA LEU A 181 15.08 27.84 -11.82
C LEU A 181 14.84 27.18 -10.45
N GLU A 182 15.84 27.24 -9.56
CA GLU A 182 15.75 26.68 -8.21
C GLU A 182 14.69 27.40 -7.36
N VAL A 183 14.61 28.74 -7.45
CA VAL A 183 13.60 29.52 -6.74
C VAL A 183 12.19 29.19 -7.23
N ILE A 184 11.98 29.05 -8.54
CA ILE A 184 10.69 28.63 -9.10
C ILE A 184 10.34 27.22 -8.62
N ARG A 185 11.28 26.27 -8.67
CA ARG A 185 11.05 24.90 -8.18
C ARG A 185 10.60 24.90 -6.72
N GLU A 186 11.35 25.56 -5.83
CA GLU A 186 11.01 25.58 -4.40
C GLU A 186 9.70 26.32 -4.13
N THR A 187 9.35 27.34 -4.93
CA THR A 187 8.06 28.03 -4.81
C THR A 187 6.90 27.08 -5.16
N LEU A 188 7.03 26.28 -6.22
CA LEU A 188 6.03 25.29 -6.61
C LEU A 188 5.88 24.19 -5.55
N VAL A 189 6.99 23.66 -5.03
CA VAL A 189 6.98 22.66 -3.94
C VAL A 189 6.39 23.24 -2.66
N SER A 190 6.73 24.48 -2.32
CA SER A 190 6.17 25.17 -1.14
C SER A 190 4.67 25.41 -1.28
N CYS A 191 4.17 25.70 -2.49
CA CYS A 191 2.73 25.80 -2.75
C CYS A 191 2.01 24.49 -2.42
N VAL A 192 2.57 23.34 -2.86
CA VAL A 192 1.99 22.02 -2.55
C VAL A 192 2.02 21.74 -1.03
N ARG A 193 3.11 22.08 -0.33
CA ARG A 193 3.16 21.94 1.13
C ARG A 193 2.09 22.77 1.84
N GLU A 194 1.83 23.99 1.38
CA GLU A 194 0.76 24.82 1.92
C GLU A 194 -0.63 24.22 1.62
N MET A 195 -0.83 23.63 0.44
CA MET A 195 -2.06 22.89 0.13
C MET A 195 -2.31 21.77 1.15
N ARG A 196 -1.28 20.95 1.44
CA ARG A 196 -1.40 19.86 2.42
C ARG A 196 -1.81 20.37 3.80
N VAL A 197 -1.11 21.39 4.31
CA VAL A 197 -1.42 22.00 5.62
C VAL A 197 -2.84 22.58 5.64
N THR A 198 -3.28 23.19 4.54
CA THR A 198 -4.63 23.73 4.41
C THR A 198 -5.66 22.61 4.51
N LEU A 199 -5.47 21.51 3.78
CA LEU A 199 -6.40 20.39 3.79
C LEU A 199 -6.46 19.73 5.18
N VAL A 200 -5.31 19.41 5.79
CA VAL A 200 -5.26 18.83 7.14
C VAL A 200 -5.99 19.68 8.17
N ARG A 201 -5.81 21.00 8.13
CA ARG A 201 -6.43 21.91 9.12
C ARG A 201 -7.92 22.17 8.90
N THR A 202 -8.45 21.86 7.72
CA THR A 202 -9.83 22.18 7.35
C THR A 202 -10.71 20.94 7.09
N ALA A 203 -10.09 19.77 6.95
CA ALA A 203 -10.79 18.51 6.78
C ALA A 203 -11.60 18.11 8.02
N TYR A 204 -12.65 17.33 7.78
CA TYR A 204 -13.62 16.88 8.77
C TYR A 204 -13.36 15.44 9.18
N SER A 205 -12.95 14.57 8.24
CA SER A 205 -12.67 13.16 8.54
C SER A 205 -11.25 12.94 9.08
N SER A 206 -11.13 12.05 10.07
CA SER A 206 -9.83 11.64 10.64
C SER A 206 -8.91 10.99 9.61
N ILE A 207 -9.48 10.45 8.54
CA ILE A 207 -8.73 9.90 7.41
C ILE A 207 -7.81 10.96 6.80
N LEU A 208 -8.29 12.20 6.68
CA LEU A 208 -7.53 13.29 6.07
C LEU A 208 -6.69 14.07 7.08
N TYR A 209 -7.25 14.49 8.22
CA TYR A 209 -6.49 15.36 9.15
C TYR A 209 -5.54 14.60 10.08
N GLU A 210 -5.75 13.31 10.31
CA GLU A 210 -4.89 12.47 11.16
C GLU A 210 -4.11 11.46 10.31
N GLY A 211 -4.81 10.77 9.40
CA GLY A 211 -4.23 9.75 8.54
C GLY A 211 -3.43 10.30 7.35
N GLU A 212 -3.70 11.54 6.94
CA GLU A 212 -3.12 12.18 5.76
C GLU A 212 -3.29 11.36 4.45
N ASP A 213 -4.41 10.63 4.31
CA ASP A 213 -4.70 9.83 3.10
C ASP A 213 -5.23 10.70 1.95
N PHE A 214 -4.33 11.51 1.41
CA PHE A 214 -4.57 12.39 0.28
C PHE A 214 -3.26 12.76 -0.41
N SER A 215 -3.37 13.28 -1.63
CA SER A 215 -2.25 13.99 -2.29
C SER A 215 -2.70 15.34 -2.82
N CYS A 216 -1.80 16.31 -2.72
CA CYS A 216 -1.90 17.61 -3.37
C CYS A 216 -0.86 17.68 -4.49
N VAL A 217 -1.25 18.11 -5.68
CA VAL A 217 -0.37 18.13 -6.84
C VAL A 217 -0.57 19.41 -7.64
N LEU A 218 0.52 19.97 -8.17
CA LEU A 218 0.46 20.95 -9.25
C LEU A 218 0.72 20.25 -10.58
N MET A 219 -0.16 20.50 -11.56
CA MET A 219 -0.08 19.97 -12.91
C MET A 219 0.06 21.09 -13.93
N ASP A 220 0.57 20.77 -15.13
CA ASP A 220 0.54 21.69 -16.27
C ASP A 220 -0.62 21.41 -17.23
N GLY A 221 -0.80 22.30 -18.22
CA GLY A 221 -1.85 22.18 -19.23
C GLY A 221 -1.81 20.91 -20.10
N GLU A 222 -0.71 20.15 -20.08
CA GLU A 222 -0.57 18.87 -20.78
C GLU A 222 -0.87 17.67 -19.87
N ALA A 223 -1.43 17.92 -18.68
CA ALA A 223 -1.69 16.91 -17.66
C ALA A 223 -0.41 16.23 -17.14
N GLN A 224 0.72 16.93 -17.14
CA GLN A 224 1.96 16.46 -16.52
C GLN A 224 2.06 16.95 -15.07
N ILE A 225 2.56 16.10 -14.18
CA ILE A 225 2.87 16.46 -12.80
C ILE A 225 4.08 17.39 -12.80
N VAL A 226 3.89 18.59 -12.27
CA VAL A 226 4.91 19.63 -12.13
C VAL A 226 5.58 19.53 -10.76
N ALA A 227 4.78 19.44 -9.70
CA ALA A 227 5.29 19.40 -8.33
C ALA A 227 4.37 18.59 -7.41
N MET A 228 5.01 17.93 -6.45
CA MET A 228 4.40 17.22 -5.32
C MET A 228 5.21 17.54 -4.05
N SER A 229 4.63 17.33 -2.87
CA SER A 229 5.35 17.41 -1.61
C SER A 229 6.29 16.22 -1.46
N LYS A 230 7.57 16.53 -1.31
CA LYS A 230 8.62 15.53 -1.13
C LYS A 230 8.38 14.71 0.14
N GLY A 231 8.22 13.40 -0.03
CA GLY A 231 8.12 12.43 1.06
C GLY A 231 6.76 12.34 1.74
N GLN A 232 5.82 13.26 1.48
CA GLN A 232 4.55 13.34 2.22
C GLN A 232 3.33 12.93 1.41
N ASP A 233 3.31 13.18 0.10
CA ASP A 233 2.17 12.77 -0.75
C ASP A 233 2.20 11.27 -1.03
N HIS A 234 1.01 10.69 -1.16
CA HIS A 234 0.86 9.26 -1.37
C HIS A 234 1.37 8.82 -2.76
N PRO A 235 2.36 7.89 -2.86
CA PRO A 235 2.80 7.34 -4.14
C PRO A 235 1.67 6.74 -4.97
N LEU A 236 0.59 6.27 -4.34
CA LEU A 236 -0.55 5.67 -5.03
C LEU A 236 -1.27 6.68 -5.95
N HIS A 237 -1.15 7.98 -5.70
CA HIS A 237 -1.82 9.03 -6.48
C HIS A 237 -1.02 9.53 -7.71
N ILE A 238 0.26 9.15 -7.86
CA ILE A 238 1.17 9.73 -8.87
C ILE A 238 0.64 9.57 -10.29
N VAL A 239 0.39 8.35 -10.76
CA VAL A 239 -0.12 8.13 -12.13
C VAL A 239 -1.62 8.46 -12.24
N PRO A 240 -2.48 8.07 -11.28
CA PRO A 240 -3.92 8.25 -11.39
C PRO A 240 -4.35 9.71 -11.54
N ILE A 241 -3.68 10.67 -10.89
CA ILE A 241 -3.99 12.11 -11.04
C ILE A 241 -3.85 12.57 -12.50
N GLY A 242 -2.79 12.15 -13.18
CA GLY A 242 -2.60 12.41 -14.61
C GLY A 242 -3.71 11.82 -15.49
N TRP A 243 -4.17 10.62 -15.15
CA TRP A 243 -5.27 9.96 -15.85
C TRP A 243 -6.63 10.62 -15.62
N SER A 244 -6.93 11.09 -14.40
CA SER A 244 -8.14 11.87 -14.15
C SER A 244 -8.20 13.12 -15.02
N MET A 245 -7.09 13.86 -15.14
CA MET A 245 -7.05 15.03 -16.01
C MET A 245 -7.17 14.65 -17.48
N LYS A 246 -6.55 13.55 -17.92
CA LYS A 246 -6.75 13.02 -19.27
C LYS A 246 -8.23 12.71 -19.53
N ALA A 247 -8.92 12.06 -18.60
CA ALA A 247 -10.35 11.75 -18.73
C ALA A 247 -11.22 13.02 -18.81
N VAL A 248 -10.89 14.06 -18.04
CA VAL A 248 -11.54 15.39 -18.16
C VAL A 248 -11.31 15.95 -19.57
N ARG A 249 -10.08 15.97 -20.09
CA ARG A 249 -9.80 16.47 -21.44
C ARG A 249 -10.53 15.68 -22.53
N GLU A 250 -10.58 14.36 -22.43
CA GLU A 250 -11.29 13.50 -23.38
C GLU A 250 -12.80 13.73 -23.35
N THR A 251 -13.36 14.08 -22.19
CA THR A 251 -14.80 14.31 -22.00
C THR A 251 -15.23 15.71 -22.46
N PHE A 252 -14.47 16.74 -22.11
CA PHE A 252 -14.86 18.14 -22.30
C PHE A 252 -14.16 18.84 -23.47
N GLY A 253 -13.05 18.29 -23.98
CA GLY A 253 -12.29 18.90 -25.07
C GLY A 253 -11.87 20.33 -24.74
N ASP A 254 -12.24 21.27 -25.61
CA ASP A 254 -11.97 22.71 -25.45
C ASP A 254 -13.00 23.43 -24.54
N ASP A 255 -14.06 22.75 -24.09
CA ASP A 255 -15.06 23.28 -23.14
C ASP A 255 -14.55 23.16 -21.69
N ILE A 256 -13.37 23.74 -21.45
CA ILE A 256 -12.75 23.88 -20.13
C ILE A 256 -12.38 25.35 -19.96
N HIS A 257 -12.92 25.99 -18.93
CA HIS A 257 -12.87 27.44 -18.77
C HIS A 257 -12.33 27.88 -17.41
N PRO A 258 -11.82 29.13 -17.29
CA PRO A 258 -11.51 29.72 -16.00
C PRO A 258 -12.70 29.65 -15.04
N GLY A 259 -12.44 29.19 -13.82
CA GLY A 259 -13.47 29.03 -12.79
C GLY A 259 -14.19 27.68 -12.80
N ASP A 260 -13.89 26.79 -13.75
CA ASP A 260 -14.42 25.42 -13.74
C ASP A 260 -13.72 24.57 -12.67
N MET A 261 -14.45 23.63 -12.07
CA MET A 261 -13.88 22.58 -11.23
C MET A 261 -14.53 21.23 -11.53
N PHE A 262 -13.74 20.17 -11.54
CA PHE A 262 -14.17 18.83 -11.93
C PHE A 262 -13.98 17.81 -10.82
N LEU A 263 -14.90 16.85 -10.70
CA LEU A 263 -14.75 15.65 -9.87
C LEU A 263 -14.57 14.40 -10.72
N HIS A 264 -13.81 13.44 -10.18
CA HIS A 264 -13.60 12.12 -10.78
C HIS A 264 -13.14 11.10 -9.72
N ASN A 265 -13.70 9.89 -9.74
CA ASN A 265 -13.20 8.73 -8.97
C ASN A 265 -13.25 7.41 -9.76
N ASP A 266 -13.70 7.44 -11.02
CA ASP A 266 -13.96 6.22 -11.79
C ASP A 266 -12.66 5.45 -12.10
N PRO A 267 -12.45 4.23 -11.56
CA PRO A 267 -11.19 3.51 -11.69
C PRO A 267 -10.85 3.16 -13.13
N TYR A 268 -11.86 2.88 -13.97
CA TYR A 268 -11.64 2.46 -15.35
C TYR A 268 -11.07 3.56 -16.25
N THR A 269 -11.18 4.81 -15.83
CA THR A 269 -10.75 6.00 -16.58
C THR A 269 -9.65 6.79 -15.88
N GLY A 270 -9.13 6.32 -14.74
CA GLY A 270 -8.01 6.99 -14.04
C GLY A 270 -8.17 7.17 -12.53
N GLY A 271 -9.30 6.75 -11.96
CA GLY A 271 -9.46 6.62 -10.52
C GLY A 271 -8.54 5.53 -9.96
N THR A 272 -8.29 5.58 -8.66
CA THR A 272 -7.58 4.54 -7.89
C THR A 272 -8.59 3.49 -7.47
N HIS A 273 -9.58 3.92 -6.67
CA HIS A 273 -10.82 3.25 -6.30
C HIS A 273 -11.90 4.32 -6.02
N LEU A 274 -13.12 3.91 -5.70
CA LEU A 274 -14.23 4.87 -5.56
C LEU A 274 -14.09 5.81 -4.35
N ASN A 275 -13.39 5.40 -3.29
CA ASN A 275 -13.20 6.26 -2.12
C ASN A 275 -12.26 7.44 -2.40
N ASP A 276 -11.31 7.31 -3.32
CA ASP A 276 -10.40 8.41 -3.67
C ASP A 276 -11.01 9.32 -4.71
N VAL A 277 -11.45 10.48 -4.27
CA VAL A 277 -12.10 11.47 -5.13
C VAL A 277 -11.10 12.55 -5.51
N ALA A 278 -10.89 12.74 -6.82
CA ALA A 278 -10.08 13.81 -7.37
C ALA A 278 -10.92 15.06 -7.61
N LEU A 279 -10.44 16.22 -7.13
CA LEU A 279 -10.92 17.56 -7.45
C LEU A 279 -9.85 18.28 -8.28
N ILE A 280 -10.22 18.62 -9.51
CA ILE A 280 -9.33 19.27 -10.48
C ILE A 280 -9.80 20.71 -10.67
N TYR A 281 -8.90 21.69 -10.51
CA TYR A 281 -9.23 23.10 -10.66
C TYR A 281 -8.32 23.79 -11.69
N PRO A 282 -8.64 23.70 -13.00
CA PRO A 282 -7.80 24.26 -14.05
C PRO A 282 -7.64 25.79 -13.93
N LEU A 283 -6.41 26.27 -14.08
CA LEU A 283 -6.04 27.68 -14.07
C LEU A 283 -5.49 28.09 -15.44
N PHE A 284 -5.57 29.38 -15.74
CA PHE A 284 -5.26 29.92 -17.07
C PHE A 284 -4.32 31.11 -16.97
N ALA A 285 -3.40 31.20 -17.93
CA ALA A 285 -2.56 32.37 -18.17
C ALA A 285 -2.46 32.59 -19.68
N ASP A 286 -2.60 33.84 -20.13
CA ASP A 286 -2.57 34.22 -21.55
C ASP A 286 -3.57 33.41 -22.41
N GLY A 287 -4.77 33.16 -21.87
CA GLY A 287 -5.84 32.43 -22.55
C GLY A 287 -5.60 30.92 -22.72
N ARG A 288 -4.55 30.35 -22.10
CA ARG A 288 -4.22 28.92 -22.16
C ARG A 288 -4.13 28.32 -20.76
N MET A 289 -4.47 27.03 -20.65
CA MET A 289 -4.30 26.30 -19.40
C MET A 289 -2.84 26.37 -18.93
N PHE A 290 -2.64 26.72 -17.66
CA PHE A 290 -1.34 26.97 -17.05
C PHE A 290 -1.02 25.88 -16.02
N ILE A 291 -0.36 26.25 -14.92
CA ILE A 291 -0.15 25.38 -13.78
C ILE A 291 -1.40 25.41 -12.93
N PHE A 292 -1.88 24.26 -12.47
CA PHE A 292 -3.11 24.20 -11.70
C PHE A 292 -3.11 23.12 -10.62
N PRO A 293 -3.86 23.32 -9.53
CA PRO A 293 -3.93 22.36 -8.44
C PRO A 293 -4.90 21.21 -8.73
N VAL A 294 -4.51 20.03 -8.24
CA VAL A 294 -5.37 18.87 -8.08
C VAL A 294 -5.24 18.38 -6.63
N VAL A 295 -6.38 18.07 -6.02
CA VAL A 295 -6.45 17.39 -4.73
C VAL A 295 -7.13 16.05 -4.94
N ARG A 296 -6.51 14.97 -4.51
CA ARG A 296 -7.16 13.66 -4.43
C ARG A 296 -7.17 13.22 -2.98
N ALA A 297 -8.34 12.86 -2.46
CA ALA A 297 -8.54 12.56 -1.06
C ALA A 297 -9.44 11.33 -0.87
N HIS A 298 -9.09 10.48 0.10
CA HIS A 298 -9.89 9.31 0.45
C HIS A 298 -11.12 9.74 1.28
N TRP A 299 -12.30 9.62 0.70
CA TRP A 299 -13.57 9.83 1.39
C TRP A 299 -13.93 8.58 2.19
N GLY A 300 -14.26 8.75 3.47
CA GLY A 300 -14.51 7.63 4.38
C GLY A 300 -15.72 6.75 4.03
N ASP A 301 -16.61 7.18 3.14
CA ASP A 301 -17.68 6.37 2.57
C ASP A 301 -18.19 7.02 1.28
N VAL A 302 -18.45 6.19 0.27
CA VAL A 302 -19.01 6.62 -1.01
C VAL A 302 -20.28 5.85 -1.37
N GLY A 303 -20.99 5.28 -0.38
CA GLY A 303 -22.29 4.64 -0.61
C GLY A 303 -22.27 3.15 -0.97
N GLY A 304 -21.17 2.45 -0.71
CA GLY A 304 -21.03 1.03 -1.01
C GLY A 304 -21.91 0.14 -0.13
N MET A 305 -21.93 -1.16 -0.39
CA MET A 305 -22.82 -2.13 0.28
C MET A 305 -22.55 -2.30 1.79
N SER A 306 -21.35 -1.92 2.26
CA SER A 306 -20.97 -1.87 3.67
C SER A 306 -20.50 -0.47 4.07
N PRO A 307 -20.66 -0.06 5.35
CA PRO A 307 -20.04 1.17 5.85
C PRO A 307 -18.55 1.20 5.52
N GLY A 308 -18.06 2.32 4.99
CA GLY A 308 -16.67 2.46 4.55
C GLY A 308 -16.45 2.27 3.05
N SER A 309 -17.42 1.71 2.33
CA SER A 309 -17.35 1.40 0.89
C SER A 309 -16.31 0.37 0.44
N LEU A 310 -15.46 -0.13 1.33
CA LEU A 310 -14.49 -1.19 1.04
C LEU A 310 -14.94 -2.53 1.64
N SER A 311 -15.17 -3.51 0.76
CA SER A 311 -15.82 -4.78 1.09
C SER A 311 -15.07 -5.95 0.45
N GLY A 312 -14.62 -6.92 1.26
CA GLY A 312 -13.79 -8.05 0.79
C GLY A 312 -14.48 -9.03 -0.17
N GLY A 313 -15.81 -8.97 -0.23
CA GLY A 313 -16.70 -9.83 -1.01
C GLY A 313 -17.60 -9.04 -1.97
N ALA A 314 -17.24 -7.81 -2.33
CA ALA A 314 -17.87 -7.13 -3.46
C ALA A 314 -17.65 -7.95 -4.74
N THR A 315 -18.72 -8.08 -5.54
CA THR A 315 -18.70 -8.84 -6.81
C THR A 315 -18.78 -7.98 -8.06
N GLU A 316 -19.12 -6.71 -7.88
CA GLU A 316 -19.28 -5.72 -8.95
C GLU A 316 -19.05 -4.31 -8.40
N ILE A 317 -18.57 -3.39 -9.24
CA ILE A 317 -18.23 -2.01 -8.89
C ILE A 317 -19.41 -1.24 -8.26
N PHE A 318 -20.64 -1.57 -8.63
CA PHE A 318 -21.84 -0.92 -8.09
C PHE A 318 -22.04 -1.19 -6.59
N GLN A 319 -21.47 -2.27 -6.08
CA GLN A 319 -21.48 -2.59 -4.65
C GLN A 319 -20.43 -1.80 -3.87
N GLU A 320 -19.49 -1.12 -4.54
CA GLU A 320 -18.44 -0.30 -3.88
C GLU A 320 -18.90 1.15 -3.67
N GLY A 321 -19.89 1.61 -4.44
CA GLY A 321 -20.58 2.89 -4.20
C GLY A 321 -20.73 3.76 -5.44
N VAL A 322 -20.83 5.07 -5.21
CA VAL A 322 -21.04 6.08 -6.24
C VAL A 322 -19.79 6.20 -7.11
N ARG A 323 -19.95 5.81 -8.37
CA ARG A 323 -18.96 6.02 -9.42
C ARG A 323 -19.18 7.36 -10.09
N ILE A 324 -18.21 8.25 -9.96
CA ILE A 324 -18.15 9.62 -10.45
C ILE A 324 -17.26 9.63 -11.71
N PRO A 325 -17.85 9.61 -12.92
CA PRO A 325 -17.10 9.90 -14.15
C PRO A 325 -16.64 11.37 -14.13
N PRO A 326 -15.83 11.84 -15.09
CA PRO A 326 -15.46 13.25 -15.17
C PRO A 326 -16.72 14.14 -15.25
N ILE A 327 -16.99 14.89 -14.19
CA ILE A 327 -18.14 15.81 -14.12
C ILE A 327 -17.69 17.21 -13.73
N ARG A 328 -18.31 18.22 -14.32
CA ARG A 328 -18.13 19.62 -13.93
C ARG A 328 -19.03 19.91 -12.71
N ILE A 329 -18.41 20.18 -11.55
CA ILE A 329 -19.14 20.51 -10.30
C ILE A 329 -19.21 22.01 -10.00
N VAL A 330 -18.38 22.80 -10.69
CA VAL A 330 -18.47 24.26 -10.73
C VAL A 330 -18.29 24.65 -12.19
N ASP A 331 -19.27 25.39 -12.73
CA ASP A 331 -19.32 25.87 -14.11
C ASP A 331 -19.08 27.38 -14.11
N ARG A 332 -17.89 27.81 -14.54
CA ARG A 332 -17.44 29.21 -14.59
C ARG A 332 -17.75 29.96 -13.28
N GLY A 333 -17.40 29.34 -12.15
CA GLY A 333 -17.63 29.87 -10.81
C GLY A 333 -19.01 29.58 -10.19
N ARG A 334 -19.96 28.97 -10.92
CA ARG A 334 -21.28 28.60 -10.41
C ARG A 334 -21.35 27.13 -9.99
N PRO A 335 -21.59 26.80 -8.71
CA PRO A 335 -21.71 25.41 -8.26
C PRO A 335 -22.89 24.66 -8.91
N ASN A 336 -22.68 23.38 -9.22
CA ASN A 336 -23.71 22.46 -9.67
C ASN A 336 -24.32 21.73 -8.47
N GLU A 337 -25.21 22.43 -7.75
CA GLU A 337 -25.84 21.90 -6.52
C GLU A 337 -26.59 20.59 -6.78
N ALA A 338 -27.30 20.46 -7.91
CA ALA A 338 -28.05 19.25 -8.22
C ALA A 338 -27.14 18.00 -8.31
N ALA A 339 -25.96 18.12 -8.93
CA ALA A 339 -25.00 17.03 -9.00
C ALA A 339 -24.42 16.69 -7.61
N LEU A 340 -24.07 17.70 -6.82
CA LEU A 340 -23.55 17.51 -5.47
C LEU A 340 -24.59 16.86 -4.54
N GLU A 341 -25.85 17.30 -4.60
CA GLU A 341 -26.95 16.71 -3.83
C GLU A 341 -27.15 15.23 -4.20
N LEU A 342 -27.13 14.89 -5.49
CA LEU A 342 -27.25 13.50 -5.94
C LEU A 342 -26.11 12.63 -5.39
N ILE A 343 -24.86 13.13 -5.42
CA ILE A 343 -23.69 12.41 -4.94
C ILE A 343 -23.79 12.20 -3.42
N PHE A 344 -23.98 13.27 -2.65
CA PHE A 344 -23.96 13.19 -1.19
C PHE A 344 -25.16 12.47 -0.61
N ALA A 345 -26.33 12.48 -1.28
CA ALA A 345 -27.50 11.72 -0.84
C ALA A 345 -27.28 10.20 -0.87
N ASN A 346 -26.34 9.71 -1.68
CA ASN A 346 -26.01 8.30 -1.79
C ASN A 346 -24.87 7.87 -0.86
N MET A 347 -24.34 8.77 -0.04
CA MET A 347 -23.23 8.49 0.87
C MET A 347 -23.73 8.44 2.32
N ARG A 348 -23.16 7.56 3.14
CA ARG A 348 -23.39 7.64 4.59
C ARG A 348 -22.83 8.97 5.08
N GLY A 349 -23.19 9.44 6.28
CA GLY A 349 -22.61 10.62 6.97
C GLY A 349 -22.27 11.85 6.10
N PRO A 350 -23.26 12.39 5.35
CA PRO A 350 -23.03 13.42 4.34
C PRO A 350 -22.43 14.73 4.89
N ARG A 351 -22.59 15.04 6.18
CA ARG A 351 -21.99 16.23 6.80
C ARG A 351 -20.47 16.21 6.69
N GLU A 352 -19.84 15.08 7.03
CA GLU A 352 -18.39 14.91 6.96
C GLU A 352 -17.91 14.97 5.50
N ARG A 353 -18.59 14.25 4.59
CA ARG A 353 -18.32 14.25 3.13
C ARG A 353 -18.35 15.66 2.53
N ARG A 354 -19.37 16.47 2.87
CA ARG A 354 -19.46 17.87 2.42
C ARG A 354 -18.35 18.73 3.01
N GLY A 355 -18.02 18.53 4.28
CA GLY A 355 -16.91 19.23 4.93
C GLY A 355 -15.59 18.97 4.23
N ASP A 356 -15.27 17.70 3.95
CA ASP A 356 -14.05 17.32 3.23
C ASP A 356 -14.04 17.87 1.79
N PHE A 357 -15.16 17.82 1.06
CA PHE A 357 -15.27 18.45 -0.26
C PHE A 357 -14.98 19.95 -0.21
N GLN A 358 -15.54 20.68 0.76
CA GLN A 358 -15.27 22.12 0.93
C GLN A 358 -13.80 22.39 1.30
N ALA A 359 -13.19 21.52 2.12
CA ALA A 359 -11.76 21.58 2.44
C ALA A 359 -10.90 21.42 1.18
N MET A 360 -11.25 20.48 0.28
CA MET A 360 -10.59 20.30 -1.02
C MET A 360 -10.74 21.57 -1.89
N VAL A 361 -11.94 22.15 -1.98
CA VAL A 361 -12.19 23.38 -2.74
C VAL A 361 -11.37 24.55 -2.21
N GLY A 362 -11.34 24.75 -0.88
CA GLY A 362 -10.55 25.78 -0.23
C GLY A 362 -9.05 25.61 -0.47
N THR A 363 -8.57 24.37 -0.44
CA THR A 363 -7.18 24.00 -0.74
C THR A 363 -6.78 24.37 -2.17
N CYS A 364 -7.61 24.01 -3.16
CA CYS A 364 -7.38 24.36 -4.56
C CYS A 364 -7.38 25.89 -4.78
N ARG A 365 -8.29 26.63 -4.13
CA ARG A 365 -8.32 28.10 -4.21
C ARG A 365 -7.06 28.74 -3.62
N LYS A 366 -6.58 28.24 -2.48
CA LYS A 366 -5.33 28.72 -1.87
C LYS A 366 -4.14 28.52 -2.80
N ALA A 367 -4.06 27.38 -3.48
CA ALA A 367 -3.01 27.12 -4.47
C ALA A 367 -3.10 28.07 -5.67
N ALA A 368 -4.31 28.39 -6.14
CA ALA A 368 -4.50 29.33 -7.23
C ALA A 368 -3.91 30.70 -6.92
N GLU A 369 -4.13 31.24 -5.72
CA GLU A 369 -3.52 32.51 -5.27
C GLU A 369 -1.98 32.48 -5.36
N ARG A 370 -1.36 31.34 -5.03
CA ARG A 370 0.10 31.17 -5.08
C ARG A 370 0.62 31.07 -6.51
N VAL A 371 -0.07 30.33 -7.36
CA VAL A 371 0.27 30.19 -8.77
C VAL A 371 0.13 31.53 -9.49
N ASP A 372 -0.93 32.28 -9.21
CA ASP A 372 -1.13 33.63 -9.77
C ASP A 372 -0.01 34.58 -9.34
N GLY A 373 0.36 34.56 -8.05
CA GLY A 373 1.50 35.34 -7.55
C GLY A 373 2.83 34.99 -8.23
N LEU A 374 3.05 33.71 -8.54
CA LEU A 374 4.22 33.25 -9.29
C LEU A 374 4.20 33.78 -10.73
N ALA A 375 3.04 33.73 -11.40
CA ALA A 375 2.87 34.25 -12.75
C ALA A 375 3.06 35.77 -12.82
N VAL A 376 2.55 36.53 -11.85
CA VAL A 376 2.76 37.99 -11.74
C VAL A 376 4.23 38.33 -11.57
N LYS A 377 4.97 37.56 -10.77
CA LYS A 377 6.38 37.87 -10.44
C LYS A 377 7.36 37.51 -11.57
N TYR A 378 7.19 36.36 -12.21
CA TYR A 378 8.16 35.84 -13.18
C TYR A 378 7.65 35.82 -14.63
N GLY A 379 6.36 36.01 -14.85
CA GLY A 379 5.70 35.85 -16.14
C GLY A 379 5.43 34.38 -16.49
N ALA A 380 4.29 34.11 -17.13
CA ALA A 380 3.87 32.75 -17.48
C ALA A 380 4.86 32.04 -18.41
N VAL A 381 5.48 32.75 -19.36
CA VAL A 381 6.49 32.21 -20.29
C VAL A 381 7.69 31.64 -19.53
N THR A 382 8.26 32.43 -18.61
CA THR A 382 9.42 32.03 -17.79
C THR A 382 9.09 30.81 -16.94
N VAL A 383 7.92 30.81 -16.30
CA VAL A 383 7.51 29.69 -15.44
C VAL A 383 7.30 28.41 -16.25
N ARG A 384 6.67 28.48 -17.43
CA ARG A 384 6.53 27.31 -18.33
C ARG A 384 7.88 26.76 -18.76
N ALA A 385 8.82 27.64 -19.12
CA ALA A 385 10.16 27.23 -19.51
C ALA A 385 10.92 26.59 -18.31
N ALA A 386 10.72 27.09 -17.08
CA ALA A 386 11.30 26.51 -15.87
C ALA A 386 10.75 25.10 -15.61
N VAL A 387 9.44 24.91 -15.74
CA VAL A 387 8.80 23.59 -15.61
C VAL A 387 9.35 22.61 -16.65
N ALA A 388 9.50 23.02 -17.90
CA ALA A 388 10.06 22.17 -18.95
C ALA A 388 11.49 21.73 -18.62
N GLU A 389 12.37 22.66 -18.23
CA GLU A 389 13.75 22.35 -17.82
C GLU A 389 13.80 21.42 -16.59
N LEU A 390 12.90 21.59 -15.61
CA LEU A 390 12.81 20.70 -14.44
C LEU A 390 12.41 19.26 -14.83
N MET A 391 11.52 19.10 -15.81
CA MET A 391 11.14 17.79 -16.34
C MET A 391 12.30 17.15 -17.11
N ASP A 392 12.99 17.91 -17.96
CA ASP A 392 14.11 17.40 -18.75
C ASP A 392 15.30 16.99 -17.86
N ARG A 393 15.54 17.72 -16.76
CA ARG A 393 16.53 17.33 -15.74
C ARG A 393 16.17 16.03 -15.04
N ALA A 394 14.90 15.84 -14.69
CA ALA A 394 14.43 14.62 -14.05
C ALA A 394 14.54 13.42 -14.99
N GLU A 395 14.16 13.59 -16.26
CA GLU A 395 14.32 12.59 -17.32
C GLU A 395 15.80 12.20 -17.50
N GLY A 396 16.68 13.18 -17.68
CA GLY A 396 18.10 12.93 -17.88
C GLY A 396 18.77 12.24 -16.68
N ARG A 397 18.29 12.51 -15.46
CA ARG A 397 18.76 11.81 -14.25
C ARG A 397 18.34 10.34 -14.26
N MET A 398 17.07 10.06 -14.54
CA MET A 398 16.56 8.69 -14.59
C MET A 398 17.25 7.89 -15.71
N ARG A 399 17.38 8.45 -16.92
CA ARG A 399 18.08 7.83 -18.05
C ARG A 399 19.52 7.42 -17.70
N ARG A 400 20.27 8.29 -17.01
CA ARG A 400 21.63 7.96 -16.52
C ARG A 400 21.64 6.84 -15.49
N ALA A 401 20.65 6.78 -14.61
CA ALA A 401 20.55 5.71 -13.63
C ALA A 401 20.22 4.36 -14.31
N ILE A 402 19.34 4.37 -15.31
CA ILE A 402 19.01 3.18 -16.12
C ILE A 402 20.23 2.69 -16.90
N ALA A 403 20.98 3.58 -17.56
CA ALA A 403 22.16 3.24 -18.35
C ALA A 403 23.32 2.63 -17.53
N ALA A 404 23.26 2.70 -16.20
CA ALA A 404 24.21 2.03 -15.31
C ALA A 404 23.85 0.57 -15.02
N LEU A 405 22.64 0.14 -15.39
CA LEU A 405 22.16 -1.23 -15.23
C LEU A 405 22.61 -2.10 -16.41
N PRO A 406 22.78 -3.42 -16.21
CA PRO A 406 22.99 -4.35 -17.31
C PRO A 406 21.73 -4.43 -18.19
N ASP A 407 21.93 -4.33 -19.51
CA ASP A 407 20.89 -4.63 -20.49
C ASP A 407 20.48 -6.12 -20.37
N GLY A 408 19.18 -6.38 -20.47
CA GLY A 408 18.66 -7.73 -20.35
C GLY A 408 17.16 -7.80 -20.09
N GLU A 409 16.66 -9.03 -20.01
CA GLU A 409 15.29 -9.33 -19.60
C GLU A 409 15.30 -10.09 -18.28
N TYR A 410 14.58 -9.53 -17.30
CA TYR A 410 14.46 -10.07 -15.96
C TYR A 410 13.00 -10.38 -15.68
N VAL A 411 12.72 -11.50 -15.04
CA VAL A 411 11.34 -11.97 -14.83
C VAL A 411 11.11 -12.35 -13.39
N TYR A 412 9.92 -12.05 -12.87
CA TYR A 412 9.50 -12.49 -11.55
C TYR A 412 7.96 -12.48 -11.44
N GLU A 413 7.43 -13.14 -10.41
CA GLU A 413 5.98 -13.18 -10.14
C GLU A 413 5.66 -13.01 -8.66
N ALA A 414 4.50 -12.43 -8.39
CA ALA A 414 3.95 -12.27 -7.06
C ALA A 414 2.47 -12.66 -7.07
N HIS A 415 1.91 -12.94 -5.88
CA HIS A 415 0.60 -13.55 -5.74
C HIS A 415 -0.29 -12.81 -4.75
N LEU A 416 -1.57 -12.75 -5.08
CA LEU A 416 -2.68 -12.31 -4.24
C LEU A 416 -3.56 -13.50 -3.88
N GLU A 417 -4.20 -13.42 -2.73
CA GLU A 417 -4.99 -14.50 -2.15
C GLU A 417 -6.42 -14.48 -2.69
N SER A 418 -6.86 -15.63 -3.19
CA SER A 418 -8.23 -15.84 -3.67
C SER A 418 -8.60 -17.32 -3.51
N GLY A 419 -9.86 -17.66 -3.78
CA GLY A 419 -10.44 -18.99 -3.60
C GLY A 419 -11.48 -19.05 -2.49
N ARG A 420 -12.09 -20.22 -2.30
CA ARG A 420 -13.12 -20.48 -1.27
C ARG A 420 -12.76 -21.63 -0.34
N GLU A 421 -12.51 -22.81 -0.93
CA GLU A 421 -12.13 -24.02 -0.18
C GLU A 421 -10.62 -24.29 -0.26
N ARG A 422 -9.99 -23.82 -1.34
CA ARG A 422 -8.55 -23.91 -1.58
C ARG A 422 -8.03 -22.56 -2.03
N LEU A 423 -6.75 -22.32 -1.74
CA LEU A 423 -6.04 -21.14 -2.19
C LEU A 423 -5.85 -21.22 -3.71
N GLU A 424 -6.48 -20.30 -4.41
CA GLU A 424 -6.34 -20.09 -5.85
C GLU A 424 -5.69 -18.72 -6.05
N PRO A 425 -4.36 -18.65 -6.22
CA PRO A 425 -3.67 -17.37 -6.30
C PRO A 425 -4.07 -16.60 -7.56
N LEU A 426 -4.18 -15.28 -7.43
CA LEU A 426 -4.12 -14.38 -8.57
C LEU A 426 -2.67 -13.95 -8.74
N THR A 427 -2.10 -14.15 -9.92
CA THR A 427 -0.68 -13.99 -10.17
C THR A 427 -0.41 -12.76 -11.02
N VAL A 428 0.47 -11.89 -10.53
CA VAL A 428 1.06 -10.79 -11.30
C VAL A 428 2.42 -11.25 -11.82
N ARG A 429 2.60 -11.19 -13.14
CA ARG A 429 3.87 -11.52 -13.80
C ARG A 429 4.52 -10.25 -14.29
N ALA A 430 5.79 -10.05 -13.96
CA ALA A 430 6.56 -8.91 -14.45
C ALA A 430 7.74 -9.40 -15.30
N ARG A 431 7.85 -8.89 -16.51
CA ARG A 431 9.09 -8.90 -17.31
C ARG A 431 9.63 -7.47 -17.35
N VAL A 432 10.82 -7.27 -16.81
CA VAL A 432 11.53 -5.98 -16.83
C VAL A 432 12.63 -6.10 -17.89
N ALA A 433 12.44 -5.38 -19.00
CA ALA A 433 13.43 -5.28 -20.07
C ALA A 433 14.19 -3.95 -19.93
N ILE A 434 15.52 -4.05 -19.85
CA ILE A 434 16.44 -2.92 -19.78
C ILE A 434 17.20 -2.87 -21.11
N ALA A 435 17.15 -1.72 -21.79
CA ALA A 435 17.84 -1.50 -23.06
C ALA A 435 18.38 -0.07 -23.14
N GLY A 436 19.69 0.08 -22.99
CA GLY A 436 20.36 1.37 -22.97
C GLY A 436 19.87 2.23 -21.81
N GLU A 437 19.12 3.28 -22.12
CA GLU A 437 18.62 4.27 -21.14
C GLU A 437 17.11 4.19 -20.88
N ALA A 438 16.47 3.09 -21.28
CA ALA A 438 15.03 2.87 -21.13
C ALA A 438 14.70 1.55 -20.42
N ILE A 439 13.58 1.55 -19.69
CA ILE A 439 13.00 0.35 -19.07
C ILE A 439 11.59 0.11 -19.59
N THR A 440 11.29 -1.13 -19.95
CA THR A 440 9.93 -1.59 -20.23
C THR A 440 9.52 -2.64 -19.20
N VAL A 441 8.41 -2.41 -18.50
CA VAL A 441 7.76 -3.37 -17.62
C VAL A 441 6.56 -3.97 -18.34
N ASP A 442 6.64 -5.23 -18.72
CA ASP A 442 5.56 -5.96 -19.36
C ASP A 442 4.85 -6.88 -18.35
N LEU A 443 3.56 -6.62 -18.12
CA LEU A 443 2.70 -7.39 -17.22
C LEU A 443 1.86 -8.46 -17.94
N THR A 444 2.21 -8.79 -19.19
CA THR A 444 1.57 -9.86 -19.96
C THR A 444 1.68 -11.23 -19.27
N GLY A 445 0.56 -11.96 -19.22
CA GLY A 445 0.43 -13.22 -18.50
C GLY A 445 -0.02 -13.08 -17.05
N THR A 446 -0.27 -11.86 -16.57
CA THR A 446 -0.98 -11.61 -15.31
C THR A 446 -2.42 -12.16 -15.38
N SER A 447 -2.93 -12.65 -14.25
CA SER A 447 -4.25 -13.30 -14.17
C SER A 447 -5.39 -12.44 -14.74
N PRO A 448 -6.40 -13.08 -15.37
CA PRO A 448 -7.63 -12.41 -15.77
C PRO A 448 -8.29 -11.69 -14.60
N GLN A 449 -9.02 -10.61 -14.88
CA GLN A 449 -9.79 -9.90 -13.85
C GLN A 449 -10.74 -10.87 -13.14
N THR A 450 -10.96 -10.64 -11.84
CA THR A 450 -11.81 -11.50 -11.00
C THR A 450 -13.15 -10.82 -10.70
N ALA A 451 -14.14 -11.63 -10.35
CA ALA A 451 -15.37 -11.12 -9.76
C ALA A 451 -15.14 -10.54 -8.35
N GLY A 452 -14.08 -10.92 -7.63
CA GLY A 452 -13.75 -10.33 -6.31
C GLY A 452 -13.13 -8.92 -6.40
N PRO A 453 -12.95 -8.20 -5.28
CA PRO A 453 -12.52 -6.80 -5.26
C PRO A 453 -11.06 -6.56 -5.66
N THR A 454 -10.28 -7.61 -5.91
CA THR A 454 -8.86 -7.54 -6.22
C THR A 454 -8.63 -7.27 -7.72
N ASN A 455 -9.07 -6.09 -8.18
CA ASN A 455 -8.79 -5.57 -9.52
C ASN A 455 -8.39 -4.10 -9.45
N VAL A 456 -7.75 -3.60 -10.50
CA VAL A 456 -7.52 -2.16 -10.71
C VAL A 456 -7.76 -1.76 -12.15
N GLY A 457 -8.10 -0.48 -12.34
CA GLY A 457 -8.09 0.15 -13.64
C GLY A 457 -6.67 0.44 -14.16
N PRO A 458 -6.55 1.11 -15.32
CA PRO A 458 -5.29 1.21 -16.06
C PRO A 458 -4.18 2.03 -15.38
N ALA A 459 -4.50 2.84 -14.37
CA ALA A 459 -3.55 3.76 -13.76
C ALA A 459 -2.71 3.15 -12.61
N MET A 460 -3.21 2.09 -11.96
CA MET A 460 -2.61 1.62 -10.70
C MET A 460 -1.39 0.73 -10.88
N ALA A 461 -1.42 -0.20 -11.83
CA ALA A 461 -0.27 -1.05 -12.08
C ALA A 461 0.98 -0.27 -12.55
N PRO A 462 0.87 0.73 -13.45
CA PRO A 462 1.98 1.63 -13.74
C PRO A 462 2.50 2.38 -12.52
N THR A 463 1.60 2.75 -11.59
CA THR A 463 2.00 3.40 -10.33
C THR A 463 2.93 2.51 -9.50
N GLY A 464 2.59 1.23 -9.35
CA GLY A 464 3.44 0.27 -8.64
C GLY A 464 4.81 0.12 -9.29
N ALA A 465 4.85 -0.07 -10.62
CA ALA A 465 6.10 -0.20 -11.36
C ALA A 465 6.99 1.05 -11.22
N PHE A 466 6.42 2.24 -11.40
CA PHE A 466 7.15 3.50 -11.27
C PHE A 466 7.65 3.75 -9.85
N THR A 467 6.88 3.37 -8.83
CA THR A 467 7.27 3.51 -7.43
C THR A 467 8.55 2.72 -7.14
N ILE A 468 8.61 1.45 -7.55
CA ILE A 468 9.80 0.61 -7.36
C ILE A 468 10.99 1.13 -8.15
N ILE A 469 10.83 1.40 -9.44
CA ILE A 469 11.94 1.85 -10.29
C ILE A 469 12.53 3.16 -9.74
N LYS A 470 11.68 4.12 -9.36
CA LYS A 470 12.12 5.39 -8.78
C LYS A 470 12.82 5.19 -7.44
N ALA A 471 12.30 4.33 -6.57
CA ALA A 471 12.89 4.08 -5.25
C ALA A 471 14.29 3.45 -5.34
N PHE A 472 14.53 2.55 -6.28
CA PHE A 472 15.83 1.91 -6.45
C PHE A 472 16.84 2.77 -7.23
N LEU A 473 16.39 3.47 -8.28
CA LEU A 473 17.30 4.16 -9.20
C LEU A 473 17.53 5.63 -8.87
N ASP A 474 16.57 6.31 -8.24
CA ASP A 474 16.69 7.73 -7.93
C ASP A 474 15.86 8.14 -6.69
N PRO A 475 16.10 7.56 -5.50
CA PRO A 475 15.26 7.78 -4.32
C PRO A 475 15.25 9.23 -3.79
N GLY A 476 16.32 10.00 -4.03
CA GLY A 476 16.51 11.33 -3.42
C GLY A 476 15.92 12.51 -4.20
N SER A 477 15.54 12.32 -5.46
CA SER A 477 15.03 13.40 -6.31
C SER A 477 13.53 13.63 -6.15
N ASP A 478 13.11 14.84 -6.49
CA ASP A 478 11.70 15.21 -6.49
C ASP A 478 10.93 14.45 -7.58
N VAL A 479 9.62 14.29 -7.37
CA VAL A 479 8.74 13.58 -8.30
C VAL A 479 8.07 14.58 -9.24
N ASN A 480 8.34 14.43 -10.53
CA ASN A 480 7.61 15.07 -11.62
C ASN A 480 7.49 14.12 -12.80
N SER A 481 6.66 14.44 -13.79
CA SER A 481 6.42 13.54 -14.93
C SER A 481 7.66 13.26 -15.79
N GLY A 482 8.70 14.10 -15.73
CA GLY A 482 9.96 13.88 -16.44
C GLY A 482 10.67 12.59 -16.04
N ALA A 483 10.66 12.26 -14.75
CA ALA A 483 11.30 11.05 -14.22
C ALA A 483 10.71 9.75 -14.78
N PHE A 484 9.48 9.77 -15.30
CA PHE A 484 8.80 8.59 -15.85
C PHE A 484 8.91 8.47 -17.37
N ARG A 485 9.46 9.48 -18.05
CA ARG A 485 9.61 9.48 -19.53
C ARG A 485 10.42 8.32 -20.12
N PRO A 486 11.48 7.80 -19.47
CA PRO A 486 12.22 6.64 -20.00
C PRO A 486 11.57 5.29 -19.63
N LEU A 487 10.39 5.30 -19.02
CA LEU A 487 9.73 4.09 -18.51
C LEU A 487 8.46 3.81 -19.31
N THR A 488 8.31 2.56 -19.75
CA THR A 488 7.08 2.06 -20.37
C THR A 488 6.49 0.94 -19.53
N VAL A 489 5.17 0.94 -19.30
CA VAL A 489 4.47 -0.15 -18.60
C VAL A 489 3.36 -0.68 -19.50
N ILE A 490 3.38 -1.98 -19.76
CA ILE A 490 2.38 -2.67 -20.58
C ILE A 490 1.42 -3.41 -19.65
N THR A 491 0.15 -3.02 -19.68
CA THR A 491 -0.92 -3.60 -18.84
C THR A 491 -2.05 -4.17 -19.71
N PRO A 492 -2.12 -5.49 -19.92
CA PRO A 492 -3.15 -6.08 -20.79
C PRO A 492 -4.56 -5.84 -20.24
N ARG A 493 -5.49 -5.35 -21.08
CA ARG A 493 -6.90 -5.20 -20.69
C ARG A 493 -7.54 -6.54 -20.33
N GLY A 494 -8.54 -6.51 -19.44
CA GLY A 494 -9.26 -7.71 -19.01
C GLY A 494 -8.52 -8.51 -17.93
N THR A 495 -7.47 -7.94 -17.33
CA THR A 495 -6.66 -8.57 -16.28
C THR A 495 -6.84 -7.84 -14.95
N ILE A 496 -6.39 -8.43 -13.85
CA ILE A 496 -6.46 -7.77 -12.53
C ILE A 496 -5.69 -6.44 -12.46
N VAL A 497 -4.73 -6.22 -13.37
CA VAL A 497 -3.92 -4.98 -13.45
C VAL A 497 -4.46 -3.94 -14.44
N ASN A 498 -5.52 -4.26 -15.18
CA ASN A 498 -6.23 -3.35 -16.09
C ASN A 498 -7.61 -3.93 -16.42
N ALA A 499 -8.51 -3.86 -15.44
CA ALA A 499 -9.81 -4.48 -15.50
C ALA A 499 -10.83 -3.63 -16.26
N ASP A 500 -11.78 -4.32 -16.89
CA ASP A 500 -12.95 -3.73 -17.54
C ASP A 500 -14.17 -3.77 -16.59
N PRO A 501 -15.13 -2.83 -16.73
CA PRO A 501 -16.41 -2.93 -16.04
C PRO A 501 -17.12 -4.28 -16.28
N PRO A 502 -17.83 -4.83 -15.29
CA PRO A 502 -18.18 -4.23 -14.00
C PRO A 502 -17.28 -4.68 -12.81
N ALA A 503 -16.04 -5.10 -13.04
CA ALA A 503 -15.20 -5.65 -11.98
C ALA A 503 -14.96 -4.66 -10.81
N PRO A 504 -15.16 -5.10 -9.54
CA PRO A 504 -14.92 -4.25 -8.37
C PRO A 504 -13.41 -3.97 -8.19
N CYS A 505 -13.07 -2.77 -7.74
CA CYS A 505 -11.70 -2.24 -7.71
C CYS A 505 -11.26 -1.75 -6.32
N GLY A 506 -11.97 -2.08 -5.24
CA GLY A 506 -11.65 -1.66 -3.88
C GLY A 506 -10.33 -2.23 -3.37
N GLY A 507 -9.87 -3.36 -3.92
CA GLY A 507 -8.59 -4.00 -3.57
C GLY A 507 -7.38 -3.36 -4.24
N MET A 508 -7.44 -2.07 -4.54
CA MET A 508 -6.43 -1.43 -5.37
C MET A 508 -5.04 -1.44 -4.77
N VAL A 509 -4.92 -1.23 -3.44
CA VAL A 509 -3.62 -1.23 -2.74
C VAL A 509 -2.99 -2.61 -2.86
N GLU A 510 -3.82 -3.64 -2.71
CA GLU A 510 -3.41 -5.04 -2.75
C GLU A 510 -2.80 -5.38 -4.11
N VAL A 511 -3.50 -5.05 -5.21
CA VAL A 511 -2.98 -5.29 -6.57
C VAL A 511 -1.72 -4.47 -6.85
N LYS A 512 -1.71 -3.18 -6.46
CA LYS A 512 -0.53 -2.32 -6.63
C LYS A 512 0.69 -2.92 -5.93
N TYR A 513 0.55 -3.37 -4.69
CA TYR A 513 1.65 -3.94 -3.91
C TYR A 513 2.15 -5.25 -4.53
N CYS A 514 1.25 -6.07 -5.05
CA CYS A 514 1.64 -7.26 -5.79
C CYS A 514 2.46 -6.93 -7.05
N VAL A 515 2.08 -5.86 -7.79
CA VAL A 515 2.90 -5.34 -8.90
C VAL A 515 4.26 -4.85 -8.42
N GLU A 516 4.31 -4.13 -7.30
CA GLU A 516 5.57 -3.67 -6.69
C GLU A 516 6.49 -4.84 -6.35
N THR A 517 5.97 -5.87 -5.67
CA THR A 517 6.72 -7.09 -5.35
C THR A 517 7.21 -7.79 -6.62
N ALA A 518 6.37 -7.90 -7.65
CA ALA A 518 6.74 -8.54 -8.92
C ALA A 518 7.87 -7.78 -9.64
N VAL A 519 7.75 -6.46 -9.75
CA VAL A 519 8.74 -5.59 -10.40
C VAL A 519 10.05 -5.56 -9.60
N MET A 520 9.97 -5.50 -8.27
CA MET A 520 11.13 -5.52 -7.39
C MET A 520 11.92 -6.83 -7.53
N GLY A 521 11.25 -8.00 -7.52
CA GLY A 521 11.92 -9.29 -7.68
C GLY A 521 12.59 -9.46 -9.05
N ALA A 522 12.02 -8.88 -10.11
CA ALA A 522 12.64 -8.85 -11.44
C ALA A 522 13.82 -7.87 -11.48
N LEU A 523 13.63 -6.63 -11.04
CA LEU A 523 14.67 -5.59 -11.07
C LEU A 523 15.87 -5.94 -10.18
N ALA A 524 15.65 -6.63 -9.05
CA ALA A 524 16.72 -7.08 -8.16
C ALA A 524 17.75 -7.97 -8.87
N GLN A 525 17.36 -8.73 -9.90
CA GLN A 525 18.27 -9.55 -10.70
C GLN A 525 19.25 -8.70 -11.53
N ALA A 526 18.83 -7.50 -11.96
CA ALA A 526 19.71 -6.53 -12.62
C ALA A 526 20.58 -5.74 -11.62
N LEU A 527 20.17 -5.73 -10.35
CA LEU A 527 20.81 -4.99 -9.26
C LEU A 527 21.72 -5.87 -8.39
N ASP A 528 22.12 -7.05 -8.88
CA ASP A 528 22.95 -8.01 -8.14
C ASP A 528 22.35 -8.39 -6.77
N GLY A 529 21.05 -8.68 -6.76
CA GLY A 529 20.35 -9.13 -5.55
C GLY A 529 20.06 -8.05 -4.52
N ARG A 530 20.32 -6.78 -4.81
CA ARG A 530 19.94 -5.66 -3.91
C ARG A 530 18.42 -5.57 -3.82
N VAL A 531 17.89 -6.06 -2.71
CA VAL A 531 16.45 -6.16 -2.43
C VAL A 531 16.22 -6.13 -0.91
N ALA A 532 15.02 -5.78 -0.49
CA ALA A 532 14.56 -5.90 0.89
C ALA A 532 13.54 -7.03 1.01
N GLY A 533 13.36 -7.56 2.22
CA GLY A 533 12.27 -8.48 2.52
C GLY A 533 10.91 -7.92 2.10
N ASP A 534 9.96 -8.80 1.83
CA ASP A 534 8.60 -8.38 1.47
C ASP A 534 7.96 -7.58 2.62
N LEU A 535 7.05 -6.68 2.27
CA LEU A 535 6.36 -5.81 3.22
C LEU A 535 5.14 -6.53 3.83
N LYS A 536 4.48 -5.90 4.81
CA LYS A 536 3.22 -6.37 5.46
C LYS A 536 2.01 -6.64 4.54
N GLY A 537 2.20 -6.72 3.23
CA GLY A 537 1.21 -7.16 2.26
C GLY A 537 0.59 -6.04 1.47
N GLY A 538 -0.20 -5.21 2.14
CA GLY A 538 -0.92 -4.10 1.52
C GLY A 538 -1.63 -3.21 2.55
N GLY A 539 -2.78 -2.64 2.18
CA GLY A 539 -3.39 -1.53 2.91
C GLY A 539 -3.92 -1.90 4.29
N ASN A 540 -4.25 -3.19 4.49
CA ASN A 540 -4.89 -3.75 5.68
C ASN A 540 -6.19 -3.03 6.05
N HIS A 541 -7.07 -2.82 5.06
CA HIS A 541 -8.27 -2.02 5.26
C HIS A 541 -9.24 -2.71 6.21
N CYS A 542 -9.49 -2.13 7.37
CA CYS A 542 -10.41 -2.66 8.38
C CYS A 542 -11.48 -1.60 8.72
N TYR A 543 -12.69 -1.84 8.24
CA TYR A 543 -13.82 -0.93 8.44
C TYR A 543 -14.81 -1.52 9.43
N VAL A 544 -15.09 -0.74 10.47
CA VAL A 544 -16.12 -1.03 11.46
C VAL A 544 -17.14 0.10 11.42
N GLY A 545 -18.40 -0.23 11.15
CA GLY A 545 -19.43 0.80 11.09
C GLY A 545 -20.83 0.31 11.43
N GLY A 546 -21.66 1.25 11.84
CA GLY A 546 -23.03 1.00 12.28
C GLY A 546 -23.70 2.30 12.74
N PRO A 547 -24.95 2.23 13.22
CA PRO A 547 -25.64 3.40 13.76
C PRO A 547 -24.80 4.07 14.86
N ASP A 548 -24.61 5.40 14.78
CA ASP A 548 -23.89 6.15 15.81
C ASP A 548 -24.85 6.48 16.98
N PRO A 549 -24.64 5.90 18.18
CA PRO A 549 -25.49 6.20 19.33
C PRO A 549 -25.36 7.66 19.82
N ARG A 550 -24.31 8.38 19.39
CA ARG A 550 -24.05 9.79 19.79
C ARG A 550 -24.71 10.79 18.84
N HIS A 551 -25.02 10.37 17.61
CA HIS A 551 -25.61 11.21 16.58
C HIS A 551 -26.77 10.46 15.91
N PRO A 552 -28.00 10.57 16.44
CA PRO A 552 -29.16 9.85 15.91
C PRO A 552 -29.37 10.11 14.40
N GLY A 553 -29.48 9.04 13.62
CA GLY A 553 -29.62 9.10 12.16
C GLY A 553 -28.30 9.11 11.38
N GLU A 554 -27.16 9.21 12.06
CA GLU A 554 -25.83 9.08 11.45
C GLU A 554 -25.26 7.66 11.61
N THR A 555 -24.30 7.33 10.74
CA THR A 555 -23.52 6.08 10.79
C THR A 555 -22.10 6.43 11.17
N PHE A 556 -21.56 5.82 12.22
CA PHE A 556 -20.15 5.93 12.51
C PHE A 556 -19.37 5.00 11.57
N ILE A 557 -18.19 5.44 11.16
CA ILE A 557 -17.29 4.68 10.28
C ILE A 557 -15.90 4.79 10.88
N PHE A 558 -15.53 3.77 11.64
CA PHE A 558 -14.19 3.60 12.15
C PHE A 558 -13.36 2.87 11.09
N TYR A 559 -12.43 3.58 10.49
CA TYR A 559 -11.47 3.03 9.54
C TYR A 559 -10.12 2.89 10.23
N GLU A 560 -9.73 1.64 10.46
CA GLU A 560 -8.40 1.27 10.94
C GLU A 560 -7.63 0.58 9.82
N TYR A 561 -6.33 0.82 9.79
CA TYR A 561 -5.43 0.30 8.74
C TYR A 561 -4.13 -0.13 9.40
N PRO A 562 -4.14 -1.26 10.14
CA PRO A 562 -3.04 -1.67 11.01
C PRO A 562 -1.69 -1.61 10.29
N ALA A 563 -0.78 -0.80 10.83
CA ALA A 563 0.62 -0.77 10.42
C ALA A 563 1.28 -2.12 10.68
N GLY A 564 2.38 -2.40 9.97
CA GLY A 564 3.05 -3.71 10.04
C GLY A 564 4.55 -3.59 9.87
N GLY A 565 5.22 -4.73 9.77
CA GLY A 565 6.66 -4.75 9.59
C GLY A 565 7.09 -4.44 8.15
N THR A 566 8.21 -3.72 7.98
CA THR A 566 8.90 -3.65 6.69
C THR A 566 9.96 -4.75 6.58
N GLY A 567 10.41 -5.05 5.37
CA GLY A 567 11.45 -6.06 5.16
C GLY A 567 12.80 -5.68 5.75
N GLY A 568 13.53 -6.68 6.25
CA GLY A 568 14.96 -6.54 6.51
C GLY A 568 15.72 -6.33 5.21
N PHE A 569 16.89 -5.70 5.27
CA PHE A 569 17.72 -5.40 4.10
C PHE A 569 19.20 -5.57 4.43
N ASP A 570 20.06 -5.53 3.42
CA ASP A 570 21.51 -5.62 3.64
C ASP A 570 22.02 -4.39 4.39
N GLY A 571 22.16 -4.53 5.71
CA GLY A 571 22.66 -3.47 6.59
C GLY A 571 21.70 -3.08 7.71
N GLY A 572 20.49 -3.65 7.78
CA GLY A 572 19.58 -3.35 8.88
C GLY A 572 18.33 -4.22 8.95
N ASP A 573 17.82 -4.37 10.17
CA ASP A 573 16.50 -4.94 10.42
C ASP A 573 15.40 -4.04 9.83
N GLY A 574 14.26 -4.63 9.52
CA GLY A 574 13.08 -3.89 9.09
C GLY A 574 12.46 -3.08 10.24
N SER A 575 11.79 -1.99 9.88
CA SER A 575 11.07 -1.12 10.83
C SER A 575 9.84 -1.84 11.38
N ASN A 576 9.70 -1.85 12.70
CA ASN A 576 8.56 -2.43 13.40
C ASN A 576 7.32 -1.52 13.28
N THR A 577 6.17 -2.07 12.91
CA THR A 577 4.84 -1.41 12.98
C THR A 577 4.85 0.01 12.38
N VAL A 578 5.16 0.09 11.09
CA VAL A 578 5.07 1.34 10.33
C VAL A 578 4.13 1.19 9.13
N ARG A 579 3.61 2.31 8.65
CA ARG A 579 3.07 2.39 7.29
C ARG A 579 4.27 2.33 6.35
N ALA A 580 4.20 1.47 5.33
CA ALA A 580 5.36 1.20 4.50
C ALA A 580 5.67 2.44 3.64
N TRP A 581 6.91 2.58 3.17
CA TRP A 581 7.32 3.72 2.34
C TRP A 581 6.53 3.82 1.01
N THR A 582 5.95 2.71 0.54
CA THR A 582 5.04 2.64 -0.62
C THR A 582 3.63 3.21 -0.34
N GLU A 583 3.36 3.49 0.95
CA GLU A 583 2.14 4.02 1.57
C GLU A 583 2.26 5.52 1.97
N SER A 584 3.39 6.18 1.70
CA SER A 584 3.78 7.54 2.16
C SER A 584 3.98 7.73 3.67
N ASP A 585 4.16 8.98 4.09
CA ASP A 585 4.40 9.42 5.48
C ASP A 585 3.09 9.52 6.29
N MET A 586 2.09 8.67 5.97
CA MET A 586 0.89 8.53 6.78
C MET A 586 1.28 8.28 8.24
N THR A 587 0.61 8.94 9.19
CA THR A 587 0.90 8.74 10.60
C THR A 587 0.77 7.26 10.97
N THR A 588 1.79 6.75 11.67
CA THR A 588 2.03 5.29 11.77
C THR A 588 0.93 4.53 12.49
N LEU A 589 0.24 5.16 13.45
CA LEU A 589 -0.84 4.56 14.26
C LEU A 589 -1.82 5.65 14.71
N GLN A 590 -3.11 5.46 14.46
CA GLN A 590 -4.14 6.38 14.96
C GLN A 590 -4.10 6.46 16.50
N PRO A 591 -4.12 7.67 17.10
CA PRO A 591 -4.10 7.84 18.54
C PRO A 591 -5.32 7.22 19.22
N ILE A 592 -5.09 6.51 20.33
CA ILE A 592 -6.17 5.85 21.10
C ILE A 592 -7.23 6.86 21.53
N GLU A 593 -6.80 8.01 22.06
CA GLU A 593 -7.71 9.06 22.52
C GLU A 593 -8.59 9.60 21.38
N ALA A 594 -8.03 9.78 20.17
CA ALA A 594 -8.78 10.22 19.01
C ALA A 594 -9.84 9.19 18.59
N ILE A 595 -9.48 7.90 18.59
CA ILE A 595 -10.41 6.80 18.27
C ILE A 595 -11.56 6.75 19.28
N GLU A 596 -11.27 6.72 20.58
CA GLU A 596 -12.30 6.56 21.62
C GLU A 596 -13.19 7.81 21.79
N GLN A 597 -12.67 8.99 21.48
CA GLN A 597 -13.49 10.21 21.42
C GLN A 597 -14.43 10.18 20.21
N ARG A 598 -13.95 9.68 19.07
CA ARG A 598 -14.64 9.79 17.79
C ARG A 598 -15.54 8.61 17.44
N TYR A 599 -15.37 7.43 18.04
CA TYR A 599 -16.17 6.25 17.71
C TYR A 599 -16.69 5.52 18.95
N PRO A 600 -17.83 4.80 18.87
CA PRO A 600 -18.37 4.01 19.97
C PRO A 600 -17.60 2.69 20.16
N VAL A 601 -16.29 2.79 20.38
CA VAL A 601 -15.36 1.68 20.58
C VAL A 601 -14.42 1.99 21.74
N ARG A 602 -13.69 0.97 22.22
CA ARG A 602 -12.60 1.12 23.19
C ARG A 602 -11.39 0.32 22.74
N VAL A 603 -10.21 0.93 22.75
CA VAL A 603 -8.96 0.23 22.46
C VAL A 603 -8.47 -0.45 23.73
N GLU A 604 -8.41 -1.78 23.73
CA GLU A 604 -7.99 -2.56 24.90
C GLU A 604 -6.47 -2.81 24.92
N ALA A 605 -5.87 -2.90 23.74
CA ALA A 605 -4.44 -3.14 23.58
C ALA A 605 -3.92 -2.56 22.27
N THR A 606 -2.67 -2.10 22.32
CA THR A 606 -1.84 -1.75 21.16
C THR A 606 -0.42 -2.14 21.52
N SER A 607 0.14 -3.17 20.87
CA SER A 607 1.46 -3.70 21.18
C SER A 607 2.17 -4.18 19.93
N LEU A 608 3.50 -4.24 19.97
CA LEU A 608 4.25 -5.01 18.98
C LEU A 608 3.86 -6.49 19.08
N ARG A 609 3.80 -7.16 17.93
CA ARG A 609 3.50 -8.58 17.84
C ARG A 609 4.82 -9.36 17.89
N GLU A 610 5.15 -9.89 19.06
CA GLU A 610 6.35 -10.72 19.29
C GLU A 610 6.43 -11.88 18.26
N ASP A 611 7.65 -12.24 17.85
CA ASP A 611 7.97 -13.28 16.86
C ASP A 611 7.36 -13.10 15.45
N SER A 612 6.73 -11.96 15.16
CA SER A 612 6.05 -11.76 13.87
C SER A 612 6.97 -11.34 12.72
N GLY A 613 8.16 -10.82 13.02
CA GLY A 613 9.13 -10.37 12.02
C GLY A 613 9.84 -11.55 11.37
N GLY A 614 9.97 -11.52 10.05
CA GLY A 614 10.61 -12.56 9.26
C GLY A 614 12.05 -12.80 9.70
N PRO A 615 12.43 -14.03 10.08
CA PRO A 615 13.78 -14.31 10.52
C PRO A 615 14.81 -14.09 9.40
N GLY A 616 15.97 -13.54 9.75
CA GLY A 616 17.10 -13.42 8.84
C GLY A 616 18.36 -13.01 9.58
N ARG A 617 19.48 -12.90 8.86
CA ARG A 617 20.67 -12.20 9.38
C ARG A 617 20.25 -10.82 9.87
N TRP A 618 19.41 -10.16 9.07
CA TRP A 618 18.61 -9.01 9.45
C TRP A 618 17.13 -9.42 9.50
N ARG A 619 16.48 -9.18 10.63
CA ARG A 619 15.08 -9.55 10.89
C ARG A 619 14.17 -8.57 10.16
N GLY A 620 13.05 -9.03 9.63
CA GLY A 620 11.96 -8.15 9.20
C GLY A 620 11.31 -7.45 10.40
N GLY A 621 10.71 -6.29 10.17
CA GLY A 621 10.00 -5.56 11.22
C GLY A 621 8.86 -6.37 11.82
N LEU A 622 8.54 -6.14 13.09
CA LEU A 622 7.39 -6.74 13.75
C LEU A 622 6.08 -6.10 13.28
N GLY A 623 5.03 -6.91 13.23
CA GLY A 623 3.65 -6.46 13.13
C GLY A 623 3.11 -5.87 14.44
N LEU A 624 1.84 -5.52 14.41
CA LEU A 624 1.06 -4.89 15.47
C LEU A 624 -0.04 -5.83 15.95
N THR A 625 -0.30 -5.84 17.25
CA THR A 625 -1.56 -6.33 17.81
C THR A 625 -2.40 -5.12 18.25
N ARG A 626 -3.59 -4.96 17.65
CA ARG A 626 -4.59 -3.96 18.02
C ARG A 626 -5.90 -4.67 18.40
N ALA A 627 -6.34 -4.45 19.64
CA ALA A 627 -7.59 -5.01 20.17
C ALA A 627 -8.60 -3.90 20.40
N VAL A 628 -9.77 -3.98 19.76
CA VAL A 628 -10.81 -2.95 19.81
C VAL A 628 -12.14 -3.56 20.24
N ARG A 629 -12.64 -3.17 21.42
CA ARG A 629 -13.96 -3.55 21.92
C ARG A 629 -15.04 -2.69 21.29
N ILE A 630 -16.10 -3.32 20.81
CA ILE A 630 -17.27 -2.64 20.24
C ILE A 630 -18.27 -2.30 21.35
N LEU A 631 -18.71 -1.04 21.44
CA LEU A 631 -19.60 -0.57 22.50
C LEU A 631 -21.07 -0.41 22.07
N THR A 632 -21.38 -0.69 20.80
CA THR A 632 -22.72 -0.51 20.22
C THR A 632 -23.16 -1.72 19.39
N PRO A 633 -24.45 -2.14 19.45
CA PRO A 633 -24.96 -3.22 18.63
C PRO A 633 -25.12 -2.82 17.16
N HIS A 634 -25.51 -3.78 16.32
CA HIS A 634 -25.75 -3.58 14.87
C HIS A 634 -24.52 -3.05 14.10
N THR A 635 -23.34 -3.41 14.59
CA THR A 635 -22.06 -3.06 13.98
C THR A 635 -21.68 -4.10 12.94
N ARG A 636 -20.97 -3.67 11.90
CA ARG A 636 -20.50 -4.54 10.82
C ARG A 636 -18.99 -4.37 10.61
N LEU A 637 -18.30 -5.48 10.35
CA LEU A 637 -16.90 -5.54 9.96
C LEU A 637 -16.77 -5.80 8.46
N SER A 638 -15.97 -5.02 7.77
CA SER A 638 -15.44 -5.35 6.45
C SER A 638 -13.91 -5.30 6.50
N VAL A 639 -13.25 -6.26 5.85
CA VAL A 639 -11.80 -6.35 5.76
C VAL A 639 -11.40 -6.57 4.31
N LEU A 640 -10.41 -5.80 3.88
CA LEU A 640 -9.74 -5.99 2.59
C LEU A 640 -8.23 -5.85 2.78
N ALA A 641 -7.57 -6.99 2.83
CA ALA A 641 -6.15 -7.15 3.10
C ALA A 641 -5.59 -8.36 2.33
N GLU A 642 -4.26 -8.42 2.25
CA GLU A 642 -3.50 -9.55 1.73
C GLU A 642 -2.56 -10.11 2.80
N LYS A 643 -1.82 -11.16 2.46
CA LYS A 643 -0.88 -11.86 3.36
C LYS A 643 -1.53 -12.43 4.60
N ALA A 644 -2.81 -12.78 4.53
CA ALA A 644 -3.52 -13.47 5.59
C ALA A 644 -3.31 -14.99 5.52
N VAL A 645 -2.91 -15.51 4.35
CA VAL A 645 -2.63 -16.92 4.05
C VAL A 645 -1.19 -17.10 3.58
N LEU A 646 -0.74 -16.27 2.64
CA LEU A 646 0.61 -16.24 2.09
C LEU A 646 1.43 -15.15 2.79
N PRO A 647 2.32 -15.48 3.74
CA PRO A 647 3.03 -14.47 4.52
C PRO A 647 3.98 -13.61 3.65
N PRO A 648 4.43 -12.44 4.12
CA PRO A 648 5.51 -11.70 3.48
C PRO A 648 6.78 -12.56 3.40
N PHE A 649 7.35 -12.78 2.21
CA PHE A 649 8.55 -13.61 2.06
C PHE A 649 9.84 -12.90 2.49
N GLY A 650 10.80 -13.66 3.00
CA GLY A 650 12.17 -13.18 3.18
C GLY A 650 12.98 -13.26 1.89
N VAL A 651 14.13 -12.61 1.85
CA VAL A 651 15.01 -12.52 0.68
C VAL A 651 16.44 -12.93 1.02
N CYS A 652 17.21 -13.35 0.02
CA CYS A 652 18.62 -13.71 0.15
C CYS A 652 18.87 -14.79 1.23
N GLY A 653 17.95 -15.75 1.38
CA GLY A 653 18.00 -16.78 2.44
C GLY A 653 17.15 -16.49 3.68
N GLY A 654 16.64 -15.26 3.83
CA GLY A 654 15.71 -14.88 4.89
C GLY A 654 14.41 -15.66 4.84
N ALA A 655 13.70 -15.71 5.95
CA ALA A 655 12.43 -16.40 6.12
C ALA A 655 11.25 -15.43 6.16
N ALA A 656 10.06 -15.98 5.94
CA ALA A 656 8.82 -15.23 5.91
C ALA A 656 8.43 -14.68 7.29
N GLY A 657 7.75 -13.53 7.30
CA GLY A 657 7.11 -12.98 8.49
C GLY A 657 5.80 -13.71 8.85
N ALA A 658 5.17 -13.33 9.95
CA ALA A 658 3.84 -13.84 10.31
C ALA A 658 2.75 -13.26 9.39
N THR A 659 1.66 -14.00 9.18
CA THR A 659 0.50 -13.55 8.39
C THR A 659 -0.36 -12.52 9.11
N ASN A 660 -1.10 -11.72 8.37
CA ASN A 660 -2.19 -10.89 8.91
C ASN A 660 -3.31 -11.80 9.49
N ARG A 661 -3.86 -11.44 10.65
CA ARG A 661 -5.04 -12.09 11.24
C ARG A 661 -6.08 -11.06 11.66
N PHE A 662 -7.33 -11.33 11.30
CA PHE A 662 -8.49 -10.52 11.66
C PHE A 662 -9.57 -11.44 12.21
N TYR A 663 -9.91 -11.30 13.48
CA TYR A 663 -10.89 -12.17 14.14
C TYR A 663 -11.59 -11.46 15.29
N LEU A 664 -12.72 -11.99 15.74
CA LEU A 664 -13.43 -11.50 16.91
C LEU A 664 -13.19 -12.42 18.10
N THR A 665 -13.12 -11.85 19.31
CA THR A 665 -13.27 -12.59 20.56
C THR A 665 -14.65 -12.31 21.14
N ARG A 666 -15.48 -13.36 21.24
CA ARG A 666 -16.83 -13.31 21.83
C ARG A 666 -16.92 -14.29 22.98
N ALA A 667 -17.18 -13.80 24.19
CA ALA A 667 -17.25 -14.63 25.40
C ALA A 667 -16.03 -15.58 25.56
N GLY A 668 -14.83 -15.10 25.21
CA GLY A 668 -13.58 -15.87 25.27
C GLY A 668 -13.35 -16.85 24.13
N ARG A 669 -14.21 -16.89 23.11
CA ARG A 669 -14.05 -17.71 21.91
C ARG A 669 -13.61 -16.87 20.72
N GLU A 670 -12.64 -17.37 19.96
CA GLU A 670 -12.23 -16.80 18.67
C GLU A 670 -13.27 -17.14 17.60
N ILE A 671 -13.65 -16.14 16.81
CA ILE A 671 -14.57 -16.24 15.68
C ILE A 671 -13.86 -15.68 14.45
N ALA A 672 -13.58 -16.57 13.49
CA ALA A 672 -13.08 -16.18 12.18
C ALA A 672 -14.24 -15.65 11.30
N PRO A 673 -14.17 -14.41 10.78
CA PRO A 673 -15.26 -13.82 10.02
C PRO A 673 -15.33 -14.31 8.56
N SER A 674 -14.29 -14.97 8.07
CA SER A 674 -14.19 -15.49 6.70
C SER A 674 -13.16 -16.62 6.63
N PRO A 675 -13.35 -17.65 5.77
CA PRO A 675 -12.31 -18.65 5.47
C PRO A 675 -11.10 -18.05 4.74
N LEU A 676 -11.26 -16.88 4.13
CA LEU A 676 -10.18 -16.08 3.59
C LEU A 676 -10.04 -14.82 4.46
N PRO A 677 -9.20 -14.82 5.50
CA PRO A 677 -9.30 -13.83 6.59
C PRO A 677 -9.09 -12.38 6.14
N GLY A 678 -8.35 -12.16 5.04
CA GLY A 678 -8.15 -10.86 4.43
C GLY A 678 -9.34 -10.34 3.60
N LYS A 679 -10.39 -11.14 3.39
CA LYS A 679 -11.58 -10.80 2.59
C LYS A 679 -12.85 -11.00 3.43
N VAL A 680 -13.35 -9.93 4.03
CA VAL A 680 -14.56 -9.92 4.89
C VAL A 680 -15.52 -8.85 4.41
N SER A 681 -16.81 -9.16 4.40
CA SER A 681 -17.87 -8.22 4.01
C SER A 681 -18.98 -8.17 5.02
N ALA A 682 -19.21 -6.99 5.60
CA ALA A 682 -20.38 -6.67 6.41
C ALA A 682 -20.67 -7.71 7.52
N PHE A 683 -19.63 -8.36 8.06
CA PHE A 683 -19.77 -9.40 9.07
C PHE A 683 -20.39 -8.81 10.34
N PRO A 684 -21.45 -9.41 10.89
CA PRO A 684 -22.15 -8.84 12.04
C PRO A 684 -21.30 -8.94 13.31
N ILE A 685 -21.13 -7.81 13.99
CA ILE A 685 -20.45 -7.71 15.28
C ILE A 685 -21.48 -7.33 16.35
N GLU A 686 -21.37 -7.97 17.51
CA GLU A 686 -22.20 -7.70 18.68
C GLU A 686 -21.50 -6.73 19.63
N ARG A 687 -22.30 -6.12 20.52
CA ARG A 687 -21.75 -5.33 21.61
C ARG A 687 -20.85 -6.22 22.47
N ASP A 688 -19.74 -5.66 22.95
CA ASP A 688 -18.72 -6.30 23.78
C ASP A 688 -17.87 -7.36 23.08
N ASP A 689 -18.07 -7.62 21.77
CA ASP A 689 -17.07 -8.30 20.97
C ASP A 689 -15.77 -7.47 20.94
N VAL A 690 -14.64 -8.18 20.91
CA VAL A 690 -13.32 -7.57 20.72
C VAL A 690 -12.80 -7.94 19.35
N LEU A 691 -12.65 -6.96 18.47
CA LEU A 691 -11.98 -7.12 17.20
C LEU A 691 -10.47 -7.15 17.42
N MET A 692 -9.87 -8.27 17.04
CA MET A 692 -8.43 -8.49 17.05
C MET A 692 -7.89 -8.26 15.64
N MET A 693 -6.96 -7.32 15.52
CA MET A 693 -6.20 -7.04 14.31
C MET A 693 -4.72 -7.31 14.61
N GLU A 694 -4.22 -8.43 14.11
CA GLU A 694 -2.81 -8.79 14.22
C GLU A 694 -2.16 -8.64 12.84
N SER A 695 -1.45 -7.54 12.62
CA SER A 695 -0.81 -7.32 11.33
C SER A 695 0.42 -8.20 11.14
N SER A 696 0.79 -8.40 9.88
CA SER A 696 1.98 -9.14 9.48
C SER A 696 3.26 -8.38 9.83
N GLY A 697 4.32 -9.14 10.10
CA GLY A 697 5.69 -8.63 10.08
C GLY A 697 6.24 -8.58 8.66
N GLY A 698 7.39 -7.96 8.47
CA GLY A 698 8.08 -7.97 7.17
C GLY A 698 8.92 -9.23 6.98
N GLY A 699 9.34 -9.53 5.74
CA GLY A 699 10.27 -10.61 5.45
C GLY A 699 11.69 -10.35 5.98
N GLY A 700 12.41 -11.41 6.34
CA GLY A 700 13.82 -11.30 6.76
C GLY A 700 14.79 -11.18 5.58
N PHE A 701 16.02 -10.76 5.86
CA PHE A 701 17.12 -10.72 4.90
C PHE A 701 18.27 -11.60 5.38
N GLY A 702 18.79 -12.47 4.50
CA GLY A 702 19.95 -13.31 4.82
C GLY A 702 19.59 -14.51 5.70
N ASP A 703 20.53 -15.44 5.82
CA ASP A 703 20.37 -16.63 6.67
C ASP A 703 20.17 -16.27 8.17
N PRO A 704 19.08 -16.70 8.84
CA PRO A 704 18.87 -16.47 10.28
C PRO A 704 19.99 -16.98 11.18
N LEU A 705 20.68 -18.07 10.81
CA LEU A 705 21.80 -18.62 11.58
C LEU A 705 23.06 -17.75 11.46
N ALA A 706 23.09 -16.80 10.51
CA ALA A 706 24.15 -15.81 10.37
C ALA A 706 23.90 -14.51 11.16
N ARG A 707 22.73 -14.36 11.82
CA ARG A 707 22.48 -13.23 12.71
C ARG A 707 23.48 -13.23 13.86
N ASP A 708 23.96 -12.05 14.25
CA ASP A 708 24.83 -11.91 15.43
C ASP A 708 24.07 -12.37 16.70
N PRO A 709 24.59 -13.34 17.48
CA PRO A 709 23.98 -13.74 18.74
C PRO A 709 23.69 -12.58 19.70
N ALA A 710 24.51 -11.53 19.69
CA ALA A 710 24.30 -10.34 20.52
C ALA A 710 23.02 -9.58 20.12
N LEU A 711 22.72 -9.49 18.83
CA LEU A 711 21.47 -8.89 18.33
C LEU A 711 20.26 -9.73 18.74
N VAL A 712 20.38 -11.06 18.73
CA VAL A 712 19.30 -11.95 19.21
C VAL A 712 19.07 -11.78 20.72
N ALA A 713 20.14 -11.65 21.51
CA ALA A 713 20.01 -11.36 22.94
C ALA A 713 19.35 -10.00 23.21
N ALA A 714 19.63 -9.00 22.38
CA ALA A 714 18.93 -7.70 22.42
C ALA A 714 17.45 -7.84 22.05
N ASP A 715 17.12 -8.56 20.96
CA ASP A 715 15.72 -8.83 20.57
C ASP A 715 14.94 -9.54 21.69
N LEU A 716 15.57 -10.48 22.41
CA LEU A 716 14.99 -11.15 23.57
C LEU A 716 14.73 -10.18 24.73
N ALA A 717 15.67 -9.28 25.00
CA ALA A 717 15.54 -8.31 26.09
C ALA A 717 14.43 -7.28 25.82
N GLU A 718 14.22 -6.93 24.54
CA GLU A 718 13.17 -6.01 24.09
C GLU A 718 11.80 -6.70 23.88
N GLY A 719 11.71 -8.03 24.01
CA GLY A 719 10.48 -8.79 23.77
C GLY A 719 10.06 -8.83 22.29
N TYR A 720 11.02 -8.73 21.38
CA TYR A 720 10.79 -8.85 19.94
C TYR A 720 10.79 -10.30 19.49
N VAL A 721 11.62 -11.09 20.15
CA VAL A 721 11.81 -12.52 19.91
C VAL A 721 11.57 -13.25 21.24
N THR A 722 10.93 -14.41 21.21
CA THR A 722 10.79 -15.26 22.39
C THR A 722 12.04 -16.11 22.64
N PRO A 723 12.26 -16.59 23.89
CA PRO A 723 13.32 -17.56 24.17
C PRO A 723 13.25 -18.83 23.30
N ALA A 724 12.03 -19.27 22.96
CA ALA A 724 11.82 -20.41 22.09
C ALA A 724 12.28 -20.12 20.65
N ALA A 725 11.91 -18.96 20.09
CA ALA A 725 12.34 -18.52 18.77
C ALA A 725 13.86 -18.30 18.68
N ALA A 726 14.49 -17.69 19.69
CA ALA A 726 15.95 -17.53 19.73
C ALA A 726 16.71 -18.86 19.54
N ALA A 727 16.30 -19.92 20.24
CA ALA A 727 16.95 -21.22 20.17
C ALA A 727 16.54 -22.05 18.93
N SER A 728 15.29 -21.94 18.48
CA SER A 728 14.76 -22.77 17.38
C SER A 728 15.00 -22.19 15.99
N ILE A 729 15.07 -20.86 15.86
CA ILE A 729 15.20 -20.16 14.58
C ILE A 729 16.63 -19.66 14.39
N TYR A 730 17.17 -18.93 15.36
CA TYR A 730 18.51 -18.31 15.27
C TYR A 730 19.64 -19.20 15.82
N GLY A 731 19.26 -20.29 16.50
CA GLY A 731 20.16 -21.22 17.15
C GLY A 731 20.93 -20.63 18.33
N VAL A 732 20.46 -19.53 18.91
CA VAL A 732 21.12 -18.84 20.03
C VAL A 732 20.61 -19.43 21.34
N VAL A 733 21.54 -19.92 22.15
CA VAL A 733 21.24 -20.53 23.45
C VAL A 733 21.75 -19.60 24.54
N LEU A 734 20.89 -19.33 25.53
CA LEU A 734 21.26 -18.56 26.71
C LEU A 734 21.47 -19.50 27.91
N ALA A 735 22.54 -19.25 28.66
CA ALA A 735 22.80 -19.85 29.97
C ALA A 735 22.94 -18.73 31.01
N ASN A 736 22.12 -18.77 32.06
CA ASN A 736 22.10 -17.74 33.13
C ASN A 736 21.94 -16.29 32.60
N GLY A 737 21.19 -16.11 31.52
CA GLY A 737 20.96 -14.79 30.91
C GLY A 737 22.08 -14.27 30.00
N ALA A 738 23.16 -15.04 29.80
CA ALA A 738 24.23 -14.73 28.86
C ALA A 738 24.27 -15.74 27.70
N ILE A 739 24.84 -15.34 26.57
CA ILE A 739 24.99 -16.21 25.39
C ILE A 739 25.97 -17.34 25.72
N ASP A 740 25.53 -18.58 25.56
CA ASP A 740 26.40 -19.76 25.58
C ASP A 740 26.93 -19.99 24.17
N ALA A 741 28.18 -19.62 23.93
CA ALA A 741 28.80 -19.71 22.60
C ALA A 741 28.92 -21.16 22.10
N ALA A 742 29.24 -22.11 22.99
CA ALA A 742 29.42 -23.50 22.60
C ALA A 742 28.07 -24.15 22.26
N ALA A 743 27.07 -23.97 23.12
CA ALA A 743 25.72 -24.48 22.87
C ALA A 743 25.08 -23.82 21.64
N THR A 744 25.32 -22.52 21.42
CA THR A 744 24.87 -21.79 20.21
C THR A 744 25.48 -22.39 18.95
N MET A 745 26.78 -22.67 18.93
CA MET A 745 27.45 -23.28 17.79
C MET A 745 26.88 -24.67 17.47
N THR A 746 26.76 -25.54 18.48
CA THR A 746 26.17 -26.88 18.31
C THR A 746 24.73 -26.79 17.81
N ARG A 747 23.93 -25.87 18.36
CA ARG A 747 22.54 -25.68 17.95
C ARG A 747 22.45 -25.21 16.50
N ARG A 748 23.26 -24.25 16.08
CA ARG A 748 23.32 -23.78 14.68
C ARG A 748 23.74 -24.88 13.72
N GLN A 749 24.71 -25.71 14.08
CA GLN A 749 25.11 -26.86 13.26
C GLN A 749 23.95 -27.86 13.10
N ALA A 750 23.23 -28.16 14.18
CA ALA A 750 22.07 -29.04 14.14
C ALA A 750 20.94 -28.46 13.26
N LEU A 751 20.64 -27.16 13.38
CA LEU A 751 19.63 -26.49 12.56
C LEU A 751 20.03 -26.46 11.08
N ALA A 752 21.30 -26.18 10.77
CA ALA A 752 21.80 -26.20 9.41
C ALA A 752 21.69 -27.61 8.78
N GLY A 753 22.04 -28.66 9.52
CA GLY A 753 21.92 -30.06 9.08
C GLY A 753 20.48 -30.55 8.91
N ALA A 754 19.51 -29.90 9.56
CA ALA A 754 18.09 -30.22 9.44
C ALA A 754 17.40 -29.62 8.20
N ARG A 755 18.06 -28.66 7.52
CA ARG A 755 17.49 -27.98 6.35
C ARG A 755 17.18 -28.97 5.23
N ARG A 756 16.04 -28.75 4.58
CA ARG A 756 15.60 -29.57 3.46
C ARG A 756 16.13 -28.98 2.17
N ARG A 757 16.84 -29.80 1.40
CA ARG A 757 17.35 -29.46 0.07
C ARG A 757 16.83 -30.46 -0.93
N VAL A 758 16.52 -29.94 -2.11
CA VAL A 758 16.05 -30.70 -3.27
C VAL A 758 16.94 -30.43 -4.46
N ARG A 759 17.13 -31.45 -5.28
CA ARG A 759 17.70 -31.31 -6.61
C ARG A 759 16.61 -30.82 -7.55
N VAL A 760 16.80 -29.65 -8.14
CA VAL A 760 15.84 -29.06 -9.06
C VAL A 760 16.13 -29.47 -10.49
N THR A 761 15.11 -29.89 -11.24
CA THR A 761 15.24 -30.25 -12.66
C THR A 761 14.25 -29.50 -13.54
N ALA A 762 14.65 -29.24 -14.79
CA ALA A 762 13.78 -28.55 -15.74
C ALA A 762 12.70 -29.50 -16.31
N ALA A 763 11.44 -29.08 -16.24
CA ALA A 763 10.32 -29.79 -16.86
C ALA A 763 9.37 -28.83 -17.60
N ALA A 764 8.85 -29.29 -18.74
CA ALA A 764 7.86 -28.56 -19.52
C ALA A 764 6.46 -28.65 -18.87
N GLY A 765 5.61 -27.65 -19.15
CA GLY A 765 4.21 -27.64 -18.70
C GLY A 765 3.96 -27.18 -17.26
N LEU A 766 5.00 -26.71 -16.55
CA LEU A 766 4.90 -26.20 -15.17
C LEU A 766 4.84 -24.67 -15.06
N ASP A 767 4.85 -23.97 -16.20
CA ASP A 767 4.48 -22.56 -16.28
C ASP A 767 2.98 -22.47 -16.58
N THR A 768 2.15 -22.36 -15.54
CA THR A 768 0.69 -22.43 -15.65
C THR A 768 0.05 -21.05 -15.53
N GLU A 769 -1.15 -20.83 -16.09
CA GLU A 769 -1.86 -19.55 -15.97
C GLU A 769 -2.12 -19.09 -14.52
N ARG A 770 -2.11 -20.02 -13.55
CA ARG A 770 -2.32 -19.74 -12.12
C ARG A 770 -1.03 -19.38 -11.37
N GLY A 771 0.14 -19.48 -12.01
CA GLY A 771 1.45 -19.29 -11.38
C GLY A 771 2.38 -20.46 -11.65
N ARG A 772 3.57 -20.44 -11.05
CA ARG A 772 4.56 -21.52 -11.23
C ARG A 772 4.16 -22.75 -10.43
N ALA A 773 4.17 -23.89 -11.10
CA ALA A 773 3.95 -25.19 -10.49
C ALA A 773 5.28 -25.89 -10.18
N VAL A 774 5.24 -26.80 -9.21
CA VAL A 774 6.32 -27.72 -8.88
C VAL A 774 5.77 -29.13 -8.77
N ARG A 775 6.53 -30.12 -9.22
CA ARG A 775 6.28 -31.53 -8.87
C ARG A 775 7.36 -32.00 -7.92
N LEU A 776 6.95 -32.61 -6.82
CA LEU A 776 7.85 -33.06 -5.76
C LEU A 776 7.86 -34.58 -5.73
N ASP A 777 8.99 -35.20 -5.42
CA ASP A 777 8.98 -36.62 -5.07
C ASP A 777 8.24 -36.88 -3.74
N ALA A 778 7.76 -38.10 -3.56
CA ALA A 778 6.97 -38.49 -2.39
C ALA A 778 7.71 -38.34 -1.05
N ALA A 779 9.03 -38.60 -1.02
CA ALA A 779 9.80 -38.44 0.21
C ALA A 779 9.93 -36.97 0.60
N THR A 780 10.19 -36.07 -0.37
CA THR A 780 10.22 -34.62 -0.16
C THR A 780 8.87 -34.09 0.29
N ALA A 781 7.79 -34.44 -0.40
CA ALA A 781 6.44 -33.98 -0.07
C ALA A 781 6.04 -34.39 1.36
N THR A 782 6.30 -35.65 1.73
CA THR A 782 6.07 -36.17 3.08
C THR A 782 6.91 -35.44 4.13
N ALA A 783 8.20 -35.21 3.84
CA ALA A 783 9.10 -34.53 4.77
C ALA A 783 8.73 -33.05 5.01
N LEU A 784 8.10 -32.41 4.02
CA LEU A 784 7.58 -31.05 4.11
C LEU A 784 6.15 -30.98 4.66
N GLY A 785 5.44 -32.11 4.74
CA GLY A 785 4.03 -32.16 5.14
C GLY A 785 3.10 -31.49 4.11
N VAL A 786 3.46 -31.54 2.82
CA VAL A 786 2.68 -30.94 1.73
C VAL A 786 2.13 -32.01 0.79
N ALA A 787 1.00 -31.71 0.16
CA ALA A 787 0.37 -32.55 -0.86
C ALA A 787 0.04 -31.69 -2.09
N ALA A 788 -0.58 -32.28 -3.11
CA ALA A 788 -1.07 -31.54 -4.27
C ALA A 788 -2.00 -30.38 -3.84
N GLY A 789 -1.74 -29.20 -4.40
CA GLY A 789 -2.35 -27.92 -4.02
C GLY A 789 -1.64 -27.18 -2.88
N GLY A 790 -0.67 -27.80 -2.21
CA GLY A 790 0.19 -27.14 -1.23
C GLY A 790 1.11 -26.10 -1.86
N VAL A 791 1.62 -25.20 -1.04
CA VAL A 791 2.52 -24.12 -1.46
C VAL A 791 3.87 -24.32 -0.79
N VAL A 792 4.92 -24.27 -1.61
CA VAL A 792 6.30 -24.34 -1.16
C VAL A 792 7.07 -23.10 -1.60
N GLU A 793 8.16 -22.82 -0.92
CA GLU A 793 9.09 -21.75 -1.22
C GLU A 793 10.48 -22.34 -1.45
N LEU A 794 11.03 -22.07 -2.63
CA LEU A 794 12.41 -22.37 -2.98
C LEU A 794 13.26 -21.14 -2.70
N VAL A 795 14.25 -21.32 -1.83
CA VAL A 795 15.05 -20.24 -1.28
C VAL A 795 16.10 -19.78 -2.29
N ASN A 796 16.07 -18.50 -2.65
CA ASN A 796 17.12 -17.87 -3.42
C ASN A 796 18.14 -17.21 -2.47
N PRO A 797 19.42 -17.64 -2.43
CA PRO A 797 20.42 -17.05 -1.54
C PRO A 797 20.89 -15.65 -2.00
N ARG A 798 20.56 -15.24 -3.23
CA ARG A 798 21.00 -13.97 -3.83
C ARG A 798 19.84 -13.07 -4.28
N GLY A 799 18.61 -13.36 -3.86
CA GLY A 799 17.47 -12.54 -4.25
C GLY A 799 16.17 -12.99 -3.64
N ALA A 800 15.06 -12.65 -4.31
CA ALA A 800 13.74 -13.06 -3.89
C ALA A 800 13.50 -14.57 -4.15
N PRO A 801 12.80 -15.28 -3.25
CA PRO A 801 12.57 -16.70 -3.37
C PRO A 801 11.52 -17.01 -4.44
N LEU A 802 11.43 -18.26 -4.89
CA LEU A 802 10.33 -18.70 -5.76
C LEU A 802 9.26 -19.39 -4.93
N ARG A 803 8.02 -18.90 -4.97
CA ARG A 803 6.86 -19.64 -4.47
C ARG A 803 6.24 -20.46 -5.59
N ALA A 804 5.93 -21.72 -5.31
CA ALA A 804 5.37 -22.63 -6.30
C ALA A 804 4.27 -23.50 -5.68
N TRP A 805 3.26 -23.82 -6.49
CA TRP A 805 2.18 -24.71 -6.11
C TRP A 805 2.52 -26.14 -6.47
N VAL A 806 2.31 -27.07 -5.54
CA VAL A 806 2.54 -28.49 -5.76
C VAL A 806 1.46 -29.02 -6.71
N ASP A 807 1.82 -29.25 -7.97
CA ASP A 807 0.94 -29.79 -9.02
C ASP A 807 0.71 -31.29 -8.80
N ALA A 808 1.80 -32.03 -8.60
CA ALA A 808 1.77 -33.46 -8.39
C ALA A 808 2.88 -33.92 -7.42
N VAL A 809 2.62 -35.04 -6.76
CA VAL A 809 3.62 -35.79 -6.00
C VAL A 809 4.00 -37.03 -6.80
N LEU A 810 5.25 -37.09 -7.22
CA LEU A 810 5.80 -38.16 -8.05
C LEU A 810 6.29 -39.33 -7.19
N ALA A 811 6.20 -40.55 -7.72
CA ALA A 811 6.80 -41.70 -7.08
C ALA A 811 8.34 -41.58 -7.08
N GLY A 812 8.98 -41.84 -5.93
CA GLY A 812 10.44 -41.80 -5.78
C GLY A 812 10.89 -41.29 -4.41
N ASP A 813 12.18 -41.45 -4.13
CA ASP A 813 12.86 -41.06 -2.89
C ASP A 813 14.06 -40.11 -3.12
N GLY A 814 14.25 -39.65 -4.35
CA GLY A 814 15.47 -38.98 -4.83
C GLY A 814 15.63 -37.49 -4.48
N ARG A 815 14.83 -36.93 -3.56
CA ARG A 815 14.84 -35.49 -3.21
C ARG A 815 14.74 -34.57 -4.44
N GLY A 816 13.89 -34.91 -5.41
CA GLY A 816 13.72 -34.19 -6.67
C GLY A 816 12.58 -33.17 -6.64
N ALA A 817 12.78 -32.04 -7.31
CA ALA A 817 11.74 -31.07 -7.60
C ALA A 817 11.79 -30.64 -9.08
N GLU A 818 10.73 -30.90 -9.83
CA GLU A 818 10.61 -30.45 -11.21
C GLU A 818 10.06 -29.02 -11.27
N LEU A 819 10.70 -28.14 -12.03
CA LEU A 819 10.33 -26.74 -12.21
C LEU A 819 10.36 -26.34 -13.69
N ALA A 820 9.60 -25.31 -14.03
CA ALA A 820 9.71 -24.71 -15.37
C ALA A 820 11.11 -24.09 -15.59
N PRO A 821 11.66 -24.09 -16.82
CA PRO A 821 12.95 -23.47 -17.11
C PRO A 821 13.06 -22.00 -16.68
N VAL A 822 11.94 -21.27 -16.72
CA VAL A 822 11.87 -19.88 -16.26
C VAL A 822 12.03 -19.76 -14.74
N ALA A 823 11.53 -20.71 -13.96
CA ALA A 823 11.66 -20.75 -12.51
C ALA A 823 13.12 -21.00 -12.09
N LEU A 824 13.84 -21.87 -12.80
CA LEU A 824 15.28 -22.07 -12.58
C LEU A 824 16.08 -20.78 -12.83
N ARG A 825 15.75 -20.03 -13.89
CA ARG A 825 16.37 -18.71 -14.15
C ARG A 825 16.10 -17.70 -13.05
N MET A 826 14.87 -17.64 -12.52
CA MET A 826 14.51 -16.74 -11.41
C MET A 826 15.32 -17.05 -10.13
N LEU A 827 15.59 -18.33 -9.89
CA LEU A 827 16.42 -18.77 -8.76
C LEU A 827 17.93 -18.59 -9.01
N ASP A 828 18.33 -18.29 -10.24
CA ASP A 828 19.72 -18.31 -10.71
C ASP A 828 20.43 -19.63 -10.39
N VAL A 829 19.75 -20.73 -10.72
CA VAL A 829 20.19 -22.12 -10.48
C VAL A 829 20.17 -22.90 -11.79
N VAL A 830 21.21 -23.70 -12.01
CA VAL A 830 21.32 -24.59 -13.18
C VAL A 830 20.47 -25.84 -13.01
N ASP A 831 20.07 -26.44 -14.13
CA ASP A 831 19.38 -27.73 -14.14
C ASP A 831 20.23 -28.81 -13.44
N GLY A 832 19.62 -29.53 -12.50
CA GLY A 832 20.29 -30.48 -11.61
C GLY A 832 20.97 -29.86 -10.37
N GLY A 833 20.87 -28.54 -10.17
CA GLY A 833 21.37 -27.85 -8.98
C GLY A 833 20.57 -28.18 -7.71
N GLU A 834 21.08 -27.79 -6.54
CA GLU A 834 20.39 -27.97 -5.26
C GLU A 834 19.87 -26.65 -4.70
N VAL A 835 18.65 -26.68 -4.16
CA VAL A 835 17.99 -25.52 -3.56
C VAL A 835 17.37 -25.90 -2.23
N GLU A 836 17.43 -25.00 -1.24
CA GLU A 836 16.66 -25.18 0.00
C GLU A 836 15.17 -24.96 -0.27
N ILE A 837 14.33 -25.83 0.28
CA ILE A 837 12.88 -25.78 0.10
C ILE A 837 12.17 -25.74 1.45
N ARG A 838 11.12 -24.93 1.54
CA ARG A 838 10.30 -24.72 2.75
C ARG A 838 8.83 -24.91 2.41
N ALA A 839 8.06 -25.46 3.34
CA ALA A 839 6.60 -25.44 3.24
C ALA A 839 6.08 -24.05 3.63
N VAL A 840 5.13 -23.51 2.88
CA VAL A 840 4.49 -22.22 3.17
C VAL A 840 3.07 -22.42 3.67
N HIS A 841 2.28 -23.23 2.95
CA HIS A 841 0.87 -23.43 3.26
C HIS A 841 0.37 -24.77 2.70
N SER A 842 -0.63 -25.38 3.33
CA SER A 842 -1.22 -26.66 2.87
C SER A 842 -2.07 -26.52 1.60
N GLY A 843 -2.51 -25.29 1.31
CA GLY A 843 -3.39 -24.96 0.19
C GLY A 843 -4.89 -25.02 0.52
N ALA A 844 -5.28 -25.57 1.67
CA ALA A 844 -6.68 -25.60 2.12
C ALA A 844 -7.07 -24.32 2.86
N LEU A 845 -8.25 -23.77 2.57
CA LEU A 845 -8.81 -22.59 3.26
C LEU A 845 -9.93 -23.06 4.19
N GLY A 846 -9.69 -23.09 5.50
CA GLY A 846 -10.65 -23.55 6.51
C GLY A 846 -10.07 -24.58 7.47
#